data_AF-A0ABD1XIX0-F1
#
_entry.id   AF-A0ABD1XIX0-F1
#
_cell.length_a   1.000
_cell.length_b   1.000
_cell.length_c   1.000
_cell.angle_alpha   90.00
_cell.angle_beta   90.00
_cell.angle_gamma   90.00
#
_symmetry.space_group_name_H-M   'P 1'
#
loop_
_entity.id
_entity.type
_entity.pdbx_description
1 polymer ?
#
loop_
_entity_poly.entity_id
_entity_poly.type
_entity_poly.pdbx_seq_one_letter_code
_entity_poly.pdbx_strand_id
1 'polypeptide(L)'
;MFPSRAVPLIFVFCAIWEWNWNHVNGQALTSGRTLLEVQTTDDANAFFDEVQTSVITLAGFALSNYRRRQGLWESGACNARCSVSSCQTEQLDENNWHCLALPADSTFLSNQSCKLSPRDYAPCRKAALSKESYVRLPGIEVNLDPRNISPDQQLTICSQKDLDQQIFPKIYPNSTVRFDKIAWSMFGASNGVFRIYPGLELPPTICQQSSYDPRKRPWYRAITGVSKQVVIMLDQGGSMANTVSNTDTTTLFDATVKIIVEFLDTLNTGDTVSVYTFGSTGPVNVLPNNGKVKMPDTSNESAVTEALAPLKAAMQALSVTFDAAPANLTAALENLLSSDRGFNTSSALVKSLKVILIFTEGKLLEGPTLSIPSNSSIVQALTALSVRPFIYQWKKDQSESKDQTFTDLQSASCALNAYYDEIPRDNILEDLLSALQSFYSYVAKIRHKKVQEKPLWIPSYGPYTGVGNIGVGFQVMAVSYPVFDGDFLVGVAAIDVLRNLGPPWEGVINARKDPDIVTDLGPSLNCTASLSPADVAVPGLGNSNGGLCLGSTLAAKDYEKRTCCNSQCIASGSKPSPGEIVGICIGSLFGLLLVVFLIALLVSRRFRTATSKFFQYYKNYIQRTFRLGNGGTQPETETTKTEIDWVKRDDQIPVN
;
A
#
# COMPACT_ATOMS: atom_id res chain seq x y z
N MET A 1 -65.50 42.70 16.12
CA MET A 1 -65.97 43.67 15.11
C MET A 1 -64.90 44.75 14.99
N PHE A 2 -64.43 45.03 13.76
CA PHE A 2 -63.46 46.08 13.35
C PHE A 2 -61.95 45.86 13.64
N PRO A 3 -61.02 46.40 12.79
CA PRO A 3 -60.21 45.54 11.92
C PRO A 3 -58.69 45.84 11.87
N SER A 4 -57.95 44.95 11.20
CA SER A 4 -56.78 45.18 10.32
C SER A 4 -55.60 46.10 10.71
N ARG A 5 -54.41 45.46 10.68
CA ARG A 5 -53.10 45.88 10.11
C ARG A 5 -52.29 46.98 10.82
N ALA A 6 -51.14 46.58 11.39
CA ALA A 6 -49.79 46.84 10.84
C ALA A 6 -48.70 46.28 11.78
N VAL A 7 -47.99 45.25 11.29
CA VAL A 7 -46.81 44.61 11.90
C VAL A 7 -45.54 45.26 11.31
N PRO A 8 -44.44 45.45 12.07
CA PRO A 8 -43.37 46.37 11.70
C PRO A 8 -42.35 45.81 10.69
N LEU A 9 -41.91 46.73 9.84
CA LEU A 9 -41.03 46.66 8.66
C LEU A 9 -39.56 46.25 8.93
N ILE A 10 -39.31 45.29 9.82
CA ILE A 10 -37.94 44.80 10.13
C ILE A 10 -37.68 43.39 9.57
N PHE A 11 -38.73 42.63 9.23
CA PHE A 11 -38.58 41.29 8.61
C PHE A 11 -38.42 41.28 7.08
N VAL A 12 -38.49 42.44 6.40
CA VAL A 12 -38.43 42.51 4.93
C VAL A 12 -37.01 42.79 4.39
N PHE A 13 -36.07 43.26 5.21
CA PHE A 13 -34.68 43.50 4.77
C PHE A 13 -33.71 42.33 4.99
N CYS A 14 -34.02 41.36 5.86
CA CYS A 14 -33.28 40.09 5.91
C CYS A 14 -33.58 39.20 4.70
N ALA A 15 -34.79 39.25 4.15
CA ALA A 15 -35.18 38.44 2.99
C ALA A 15 -34.63 38.94 1.64
N ILE A 16 -34.11 40.19 1.56
CA ILE A 16 -33.55 40.73 0.31
C ILE A 16 -32.01 40.61 0.28
N TRP A 17 -31.34 40.47 1.42
CA TRP A 17 -29.90 40.15 1.43
C TRP A 17 -29.63 38.65 1.24
N GLU A 18 -30.52 37.76 1.71
CA GLU A 18 -30.50 36.33 1.37
C GLU A 18 -30.88 36.01 -0.09
N TRP A 19 -31.49 36.96 -0.81
CA TRP A 19 -31.84 36.78 -2.22
C TRP A 19 -30.72 37.24 -3.19
N ASN A 20 -29.91 38.23 -2.81
CA ASN A 20 -28.86 38.79 -3.69
C ASN A 20 -27.44 38.23 -3.47
N TRP A 21 -27.18 37.48 -2.39
CA TRP A 21 -25.96 36.66 -2.30
C TRP A 21 -26.07 35.36 -3.11
N ASN A 22 -27.30 34.93 -3.42
CA ASN A 22 -27.57 33.72 -4.22
C ASN A 22 -27.62 33.97 -5.74
N HIS A 23 -27.27 35.16 -6.25
CA HIS A 23 -27.42 35.51 -7.67
C HIS A 23 -26.19 36.09 -8.38
N VAL A 24 -24.98 35.98 -7.81
CA VAL A 24 -23.73 36.30 -8.55
C VAL A 24 -22.76 35.12 -8.68
N ASN A 25 -23.03 33.96 -8.05
CA ASN A 25 -22.30 32.71 -8.34
C ASN A 25 -23.26 31.53 -8.25
N GLY A 26 -23.99 31.19 -9.32
CA GLY A 26 -24.91 30.06 -9.27
C GLY A 26 -25.89 29.94 -10.44
N GLN A 27 -25.39 29.86 -11.68
CA GLN A 27 -26.14 29.12 -12.70
C GLN A 27 -25.79 27.63 -12.56
N ALA A 28 -26.46 26.98 -11.63
CA ALA A 28 -26.66 25.53 -11.59
C ALA A 28 -28.12 25.29 -11.16
N LEU A 29 -29.06 25.72 -12.01
CA LEU A 29 -30.48 25.49 -11.81
C LEU A 29 -30.86 24.08 -12.29
N THR A 30 -31.24 23.27 -11.31
CA THR A 30 -32.34 22.29 -11.38
C THR A 30 -32.22 21.17 -12.39
N SER A 31 -31.28 20.26 -12.14
CA SER A 31 -31.59 18.83 -12.16
C SER A 31 -31.55 18.36 -10.71
N GLY A 32 -32.69 18.45 -10.02
CA GLY A 32 -32.94 17.70 -8.79
C GLY A 32 -33.07 16.22 -9.11
N ARG A 33 -32.01 15.61 -9.64
CA ARG A 33 -31.70 14.22 -9.33
C ARG A 33 -30.89 14.30 -8.05
N THR A 34 -31.56 14.06 -6.93
CA THR A 34 -30.92 13.30 -5.86
C THR A 34 -30.18 12.16 -6.58
N LEU A 35 -28.85 12.21 -6.65
CA LEU A 35 -28.03 11.03 -6.88
C LEU A 35 -28.19 10.15 -5.63
N LEU A 36 -29.41 9.65 -5.42
CA LEU A 36 -29.58 8.27 -5.06
C LEU A 36 -29.05 7.53 -6.29
N GLU A 37 -27.72 7.38 -6.39
CA GLU A 37 -27.17 6.27 -7.16
C GLU A 37 -27.75 5.03 -6.49
N VAL A 38 -28.86 4.55 -7.02
CA VAL A 38 -29.19 3.14 -6.93
C VAL A 38 -28.06 2.47 -7.69
N GLN A 39 -26.95 2.18 -7.02
CA GLN A 39 -25.85 1.41 -7.57
C GLN A 39 -26.43 0.03 -7.82
N THR A 40 -26.74 -0.25 -9.08
CA THR A 40 -27.42 -1.48 -9.47
C THR A 40 -26.44 -2.65 -9.42
N THR A 41 -26.94 -3.87 -9.45
CA THR A 41 -26.09 -5.06 -9.65
C THR A 41 -25.29 -4.96 -10.96
N ASP A 42 -25.86 -4.30 -11.99
CA ASP A 42 -25.18 -4.08 -13.27
C ASP A 42 -24.02 -3.09 -13.14
N ASP A 43 -24.18 -2.01 -12.36
CA ASP A 43 -23.09 -1.07 -12.08
C ASP A 43 -21.95 -1.73 -11.30
N ALA A 44 -22.30 -2.58 -10.33
CA ALA A 44 -21.33 -3.35 -9.58
C ALA A 44 -20.58 -4.35 -10.48
N ASN A 45 -21.28 -5.05 -11.36
CA ASN A 45 -20.66 -5.95 -12.36
C ASN A 45 -19.73 -5.17 -13.29
N ALA A 46 -20.19 -4.08 -13.87
CA ALA A 46 -19.40 -3.25 -14.78
C ALA A 46 -18.11 -2.74 -14.13
N PHE A 47 -18.18 -2.31 -12.87
CA PHE A 47 -16.97 -1.90 -12.13
C PHE A 47 -15.99 -3.06 -11.93
N PHE A 48 -16.46 -4.22 -11.45
CA PHE A 48 -15.55 -5.34 -11.21
C PHE A 48 -14.96 -5.87 -12.52
N ASP A 49 -15.71 -5.83 -13.63
CA ASP A 49 -15.21 -6.16 -14.97
C ASP A 49 -14.14 -5.15 -15.45
N GLU A 50 -14.35 -3.86 -15.21
CA GLU A 50 -13.40 -2.79 -15.53
C GLU A 50 -12.10 -2.94 -14.72
N VAL A 51 -12.21 -3.22 -13.42
CA VAL A 51 -11.06 -3.44 -12.53
C VAL A 51 -10.29 -4.70 -12.93
N GLN A 52 -10.99 -5.78 -13.31
CA GLN A 52 -10.36 -6.99 -13.86
C GLN A 52 -9.65 -6.72 -15.19
N THR A 53 -10.26 -5.95 -16.08
CA THR A 53 -9.66 -5.56 -17.36
C THR A 53 -8.43 -4.67 -17.14
N SER A 54 -8.49 -3.80 -16.14
CA SER A 54 -7.42 -2.87 -15.79
C SER A 54 -6.19 -3.59 -15.24
N VAL A 55 -6.37 -4.59 -14.37
CA VAL A 55 -5.23 -5.37 -13.84
C VAL A 55 -4.55 -6.23 -14.91
N ILE A 56 -5.32 -6.78 -15.86
CA ILE A 56 -4.76 -7.50 -17.02
C ILE A 56 -3.95 -6.54 -17.91
N THR A 57 -4.50 -5.34 -18.15
CA THR A 57 -3.82 -4.31 -18.96
C THR A 57 -2.53 -3.83 -18.28
N LEU A 58 -2.56 -3.63 -16.96
CA LEU A 58 -1.38 -3.32 -16.14
C LEU A 58 -0.32 -4.41 -16.26
N ALA A 59 -0.70 -5.69 -16.17
CA ALA A 59 0.19 -6.83 -16.37
C ALA A 59 0.81 -6.85 -17.78
N GLY A 60 0.02 -6.57 -18.82
CA GLY A 60 0.50 -6.51 -20.20
C GLY A 60 1.55 -5.42 -20.43
N PHE A 61 1.34 -4.23 -19.86
CA PHE A 61 2.35 -3.17 -19.89
C PHE A 61 3.60 -3.54 -19.10
N ALA A 62 3.46 -4.14 -17.91
CA ALA A 62 4.59 -4.58 -17.11
C ALA A 62 5.48 -5.60 -17.85
N LEU A 63 4.87 -6.55 -18.58
CA LEU A 63 5.60 -7.50 -19.45
C LEU A 63 6.33 -6.78 -20.59
N SER A 64 5.66 -5.86 -21.28
CA SER A 64 6.27 -5.08 -22.37
C SER A 64 7.46 -4.26 -21.88
N ASN A 65 7.36 -3.69 -20.68
CA ASN A 65 8.43 -2.94 -20.03
C ASN A 65 9.61 -3.86 -19.65
N TYR A 66 9.31 -5.03 -19.07
CA TYR A 66 10.33 -6.03 -18.74
C TYR A 66 11.12 -6.48 -19.98
N ARG A 67 10.45 -6.79 -21.09
CA ARG A 67 11.13 -7.22 -22.33
C ARG A 67 12.02 -6.13 -22.96
N ARG A 68 11.74 -4.85 -22.68
CA ARG A 68 12.50 -3.70 -23.21
C ARG A 68 13.60 -3.21 -22.26
N ARG A 69 13.75 -3.80 -21.08
CA ARG A 69 14.62 -3.28 -19.99
C ARG A 69 16.08 -3.07 -20.41
N GLN A 70 16.64 -3.96 -21.22
CA GLN A 70 18.02 -3.83 -21.73
C GLN A 70 18.17 -2.61 -22.66
N GLY A 71 17.28 -2.47 -23.64
CA GLY A 71 17.32 -1.32 -24.55
C GLY A 71 17.09 0.02 -23.85
N LEU A 72 16.24 0.05 -22.81
CA LEU A 72 16.03 1.24 -21.97
C LEU A 72 17.30 1.62 -21.18
N TRP A 73 18.07 0.61 -20.76
CA TRP A 73 19.33 0.82 -20.07
C TRP A 73 20.42 1.33 -21.01
N GLU A 74 20.64 0.63 -22.13
CA GLU A 74 21.68 0.96 -23.12
C GLU A 74 21.48 2.35 -23.75
N SER A 75 20.23 2.79 -23.90
CA SER A 75 19.89 4.13 -24.43
C SER A 75 20.03 5.26 -23.41
N GLY A 76 20.34 4.97 -22.13
CA GLY A 76 20.38 5.97 -21.05
C GLY A 76 19.01 6.54 -20.67
N ALA A 77 17.91 5.94 -21.16
CA ALA A 77 16.55 6.41 -20.91
C ALA A 77 16.16 6.34 -19.43
N CYS A 78 16.91 5.60 -18.60
CA CYS A 78 16.70 5.51 -17.16
C CYS A 78 16.80 6.86 -16.42
N ASN A 79 17.54 7.85 -16.95
CA ASN A 79 17.80 9.12 -16.28
C ASN A 79 16.68 10.17 -16.39
N ALA A 80 15.70 9.99 -17.29
CA ALA A 80 14.80 11.08 -17.69
C ALA A 80 13.58 11.32 -16.78
N ARG A 81 13.26 10.39 -15.86
CA ARG A 81 12.18 10.47 -14.84
C ARG A 81 12.50 9.43 -13.79
N CYS A 82 13.01 9.84 -12.65
CA CYS A 82 13.43 8.91 -11.62
C CYS A 82 12.21 8.54 -10.74
N SER A 83 12.04 7.27 -10.40
CA SER A 83 10.92 6.84 -9.54
C SER A 83 11.24 7.14 -8.08
N VAL A 84 10.30 7.78 -7.39
CA VAL A 84 10.53 8.36 -6.06
C VAL A 84 10.53 7.28 -4.97
N SER A 85 11.43 7.43 -3.99
CA SER A 85 11.49 6.56 -2.82
C SER A 85 10.33 6.84 -1.88
N SER A 86 9.69 5.79 -1.38
CA SER A 86 8.52 5.96 -0.52
C SER A 86 8.78 6.62 0.84
N CYS A 87 10.04 6.83 1.22
CA CYS A 87 10.42 7.42 2.51
C CYS A 87 10.81 8.89 2.39
N GLN A 88 10.75 9.46 1.18
CA GLN A 88 11.11 10.85 0.94
C GLN A 88 9.87 11.70 0.81
N THR A 89 9.86 12.85 1.50
CA THR A 89 8.76 13.79 1.37
C THR A 89 8.85 14.59 0.08
N GLU A 90 7.82 14.50 -0.75
CA GLU A 90 7.60 15.27 -1.96
C GLU A 90 6.70 16.47 -1.67
N GLN A 91 7.04 17.64 -2.19
CA GLN A 91 6.14 18.80 -2.09
C GLN A 91 5.00 18.63 -3.09
N LEU A 92 3.80 18.33 -2.58
CA LEU A 92 2.59 18.29 -3.39
C LEU A 92 2.14 19.73 -3.69
N ASP A 93 2.33 20.20 -4.91
CA ASP A 93 1.70 21.44 -5.38
C ASP A 93 0.18 21.23 -5.62
N GLU A 94 -0.59 22.28 -5.92
CA GLU A 94 -2.06 22.16 -6.11
C GLU A 94 -2.47 21.23 -7.27
N ASN A 95 -1.56 20.95 -8.20
CA ASN A 95 -1.82 20.19 -9.42
C ASN A 95 -1.26 18.76 -9.39
N ASN A 96 -0.36 18.44 -8.46
CA ASN A 96 0.40 17.19 -8.40
C ASN A 96 -0.06 16.25 -7.27
N TRP A 97 -1.38 16.15 -7.03
CA TRP A 97 -1.89 15.19 -6.04
C TRP A 97 -3.28 14.61 -6.38
N HIS A 98 -3.57 13.41 -5.85
CA HIS A 98 -4.87 12.74 -5.85
C HIS A 98 -5.50 12.77 -4.47
N CYS A 99 -6.81 13.00 -4.41
CA CYS A 99 -7.61 12.85 -3.19
C CYS A 99 -8.21 11.44 -3.14
N LEU A 100 -7.66 10.53 -2.35
CA LEU A 100 -8.20 9.17 -2.21
C LEU A 100 -9.03 9.02 -0.93
N ALA A 101 -10.09 8.23 -1.02
CA ALA A 101 -10.94 7.89 0.11
C ALA A 101 -10.24 6.90 1.07
N LEU A 102 -10.42 7.12 2.37
CA LEU A 102 -10.02 6.22 3.45
C LEU A 102 -11.30 5.68 4.13
N PRO A 103 -11.31 4.42 4.62
CA PRO A 103 -12.49 3.87 5.28
C PRO A 103 -12.90 4.61 6.53
N ALA A 104 -14.22 4.68 6.73
CA ALA A 104 -14.87 5.50 7.74
C ALA A 104 -14.66 5.02 9.20
N ASP A 105 -14.12 3.81 9.42
CA ASP A 105 -14.01 3.17 10.74
C ASP A 105 -12.67 3.44 11.45
N SER A 106 -11.86 4.36 10.91
CA SER A 106 -10.59 4.75 11.52
C SER A 106 -10.81 5.71 12.71
N THR A 107 -11.33 5.18 13.82
CA THR A 107 -11.35 5.88 15.11
C THR A 107 -9.95 6.24 15.63
N PHE A 108 -8.90 5.66 15.03
CA PHE A 108 -7.48 5.88 15.36
C PHE A 108 -6.75 6.87 14.46
N LEU A 109 -7.43 7.45 13.46
CA LEU A 109 -6.92 8.57 12.65
C LEU A 109 -7.37 9.91 13.22
N SER A 110 -7.16 10.12 14.53
CA SER A 110 -7.15 11.49 15.03
C SER A 110 -5.87 12.15 14.51
N ASN A 111 -5.96 12.76 13.32
CA ASN A 111 -4.98 13.77 12.97
C ASN A 111 -5.03 14.80 14.11
N GLN A 112 -3.94 14.96 14.87
CA GLN A 112 -3.90 15.94 15.97
C GLN A 112 -4.17 17.38 15.48
N SER A 113 -4.04 17.58 14.16
CA SER A 113 -4.38 18.80 13.43
C SER A 113 -5.86 18.91 13.07
N CYS A 114 -6.62 17.80 13.08
CA CYS A 114 -8.07 17.75 12.83
C CYS A 114 -8.90 17.80 14.11
N LYS A 115 -8.87 18.97 14.76
CA LYS A 115 -9.74 19.27 15.90
C LYS A 115 -11.09 19.77 15.42
N LEU A 116 -12.16 19.02 15.71
CA LEU A 116 -13.54 19.54 15.62
C LEU A 116 -13.84 20.45 16.80
N SER A 117 -13.22 20.18 17.95
CA SER A 117 -13.28 20.97 19.19
C SER A 117 -11.98 20.81 19.99
N PRO A 118 -11.76 21.57 21.09
CA PRO A 118 -10.60 21.39 21.99
C PRO A 118 -10.43 19.98 22.56
N ARG A 119 -11.48 19.13 22.53
CA ARG A 119 -11.45 17.74 23.04
C ARG A 119 -11.89 16.68 22.01
N ASP A 120 -12.40 17.08 20.84
CA ASP A 120 -12.95 16.16 19.83
C ASP A 120 -12.14 16.19 18.52
N TYR A 121 -11.79 15.01 18.04
CA TYR A 121 -11.06 14.79 16.79
C TYR A 121 -11.99 14.20 15.72
N ALA A 122 -11.91 14.69 14.47
CA ALA A 122 -12.64 14.09 13.35
C ALA A 122 -11.90 12.84 12.85
N PRO A 123 -12.60 11.72 12.53
CA PRO A 123 -11.96 10.63 11.78
C PRO A 123 -11.64 11.11 10.37
N CYS A 124 -10.38 10.94 9.95
CA CYS A 124 -9.95 11.28 8.60
C CYS A 124 -10.59 10.33 7.56
N ARG A 125 -11.25 10.89 6.55
CA ARG A 125 -11.95 10.10 5.50
C ARG A 125 -11.29 10.17 4.13
N LYS A 126 -10.27 11.01 3.93
CA LYS A 126 -9.54 11.16 2.66
C LYS A 126 -8.09 11.61 2.88
N ALA A 127 -7.18 11.19 2.00
CA ALA A 127 -5.78 11.58 2.00
C ALA A 127 -5.33 12.19 0.66
N ALA A 128 -4.45 13.20 0.73
CA ALA A 128 -3.76 13.77 -0.42
C ALA A 128 -2.48 12.97 -0.73
N LEU A 129 -2.38 12.43 -1.94
CA LEU A 129 -1.34 11.49 -2.38
C LEU A 129 -0.68 11.97 -3.66
N SER A 130 0.58 11.58 -3.92
CA SER A 130 1.32 12.03 -5.10
C SER A 130 0.73 11.45 -6.40
N LYS A 131 0.73 12.23 -7.49
CA LYS A 131 0.40 11.70 -8.84
C LYS A 131 1.54 10.91 -9.48
N GLU A 132 2.63 10.65 -8.76
CA GLU A 132 3.72 9.76 -9.16
C GLU A 132 3.65 8.45 -8.39
N SER A 133 4.10 7.32 -8.97
CA SER A 133 4.23 6.07 -8.21
C SER A 133 5.52 6.01 -7.42
N TYR A 134 5.46 5.30 -6.29
CA TYR A 134 6.59 5.13 -5.39
C TYR A 134 7.15 3.73 -5.45
N VAL A 135 8.45 3.61 -5.21
CA VAL A 135 9.17 2.33 -5.19
C VAL A 135 9.55 1.94 -3.76
N ARG A 136 9.43 0.64 -3.47
CA ARG A 136 9.92 -0.02 -2.26
C ARG A 136 10.76 -1.25 -2.62
N LEU A 137 11.74 -1.53 -1.79
CA LEU A 137 12.64 -2.67 -1.91
C LEU A 137 12.52 -3.55 -0.66
N PRO A 138 12.74 -4.87 -0.80
CA PRO A 138 12.86 -5.75 0.34
C PRO A 138 14.10 -5.35 1.17
N GLY A 139 14.04 -5.56 2.49
CA GLY A 139 15.24 -5.56 3.34
C GLY A 139 15.92 -4.24 3.70
N ILE A 140 15.46 -3.05 3.27
CA ILE A 140 16.27 -1.83 3.42
C ILE A 140 15.88 -0.92 4.61
N GLU A 141 16.86 -0.66 5.49
CA GLU A 141 16.89 0.47 6.43
C GLU A 141 17.01 1.82 5.68
N VAL A 142 16.47 2.91 6.24
CA VAL A 142 16.04 4.15 5.56
C VAL A 142 17.07 4.97 4.76
N ASN A 143 18.32 4.53 4.65
CA ASN A 143 19.27 5.11 3.72
C ASN A 143 19.53 4.11 2.59
N LEU A 144 18.69 4.18 1.54
CA LEU A 144 18.95 3.54 0.25
C LEU A 144 20.28 4.07 -0.29
N ASP A 145 21.38 3.44 0.10
CA ASP A 145 22.65 3.62 -0.59
C ASP A 145 22.47 2.99 -1.98
N PRO A 146 22.57 3.76 -3.08
CA PRO A 146 22.47 3.21 -4.43
C PRO A 146 23.47 2.08 -4.71
N ARG A 147 24.53 1.95 -3.87
CA ARG A 147 25.49 0.85 -3.91
C ARG A 147 24.92 -0.50 -3.42
N ASN A 148 23.85 -0.49 -2.64
CA ASN A 148 23.24 -1.70 -2.07
C ASN A 148 22.05 -2.22 -2.89
N ILE A 149 21.81 -1.67 -4.08
CA ILE A 149 20.70 -2.09 -4.96
C ILE A 149 21.28 -2.90 -6.11
N SER A 150 20.79 -4.13 -6.27
CA SER A 150 21.32 -5.04 -7.29
C SER A 150 21.07 -4.52 -8.70
N PRO A 151 21.93 -4.84 -9.70
CA PRO A 151 21.71 -4.41 -11.08
C PRO A 151 20.34 -4.80 -11.65
N ASP A 152 19.82 -5.99 -11.32
CA ASP A 152 18.50 -6.45 -11.77
C ASP A 152 17.35 -5.65 -11.12
N GLN A 153 17.49 -5.29 -9.83
CA GLN A 153 16.55 -4.38 -9.18
C GLN A 153 16.57 -2.99 -9.83
N GLN A 154 17.75 -2.45 -10.17
CA GLN A 154 17.85 -1.16 -10.86
C GLN A 154 17.19 -1.18 -12.25
N LEU A 155 17.42 -2.25 -13.03
CA LEU A 155 16.73 -2.46 -14.31
C LEU A 155 15.22 -2.56 -14.14
N THR A 156 14.75 -3.21 -13.09
CA THR A 156 13.32 -3.35 -12.80
C THR A 156 12.72 -2.00 -12.43
N ILE A 157 13.37 -1.24 -11.57
CA ILE A 157 12.93 0.13 -11.21
C ILE A 157 12.87 1.00 -12.48
N CYS A 158 13.93 0.98 -13.29
CA CYS A 158 13.99 1.78 -14.52
C CYS A 158 12.91 1.35 -15.53
N SER A 159 12.80 0.06 -15.84
CA SER A 159 11.88 -0.41 -16.89
C SER A 159 10.41 -0.18 -16.51
N GLN A 160 10.07 -0.39 -15.23
CA GLN A 160 8.67 -0.31 -14.78
C GLN A 160 8.18 1.11 -14.52
N LYS A 161 9.03 2.14 -14.64
CA LYS A 161 8.61 3.55 -14.51
C LYS A 161 7.61 3.98 -15.58
N ASP A 162 7.61 3.34 -16.74
CA ASP A 162 6.69 3.68 -17.83
C ASP A 162 5.22 3.42 -17.44
N LEU A 163 4.96 2.59 -16.40
CA LEU A 163 3.62 2.36 -15.86
C LEU A 163 2.94 3.67 -15.41
N ASP A 164 3.72 4.64 -14.92
CA ASP A 164 3.26 5.98 -14.49
C ASP A 164 2.59 6.77 -15.62
N GLN A 165 2.94 6.49 -16.88
CA GLN A 165 2.37 7.16 -18.05
C GLN A 165 1.42 6.26 -18.82
N GLN A 166 1.71 4.95 -18.84
CA GLN A 166 1.00 3.99 -19.67
C GLN A 166 -0.38 3.65 -19.12
N ILE A 167 -0.51 3.44 -17.81
CA ILE A 167 -1.72 2.83 -17.25
C ILE A 167 -2.13 3.37 -15.89
N PHE A 168 -1.21 3.70 -14.98
CA PHE A 168 -1.57 4.07 -13.62
C PHE A 168 -2.58 5.22 -13.54
N PRO A 169 -2.36 6.40 -14.16
CA PRO A 169 -3.36 7.47 -14.13
C PRO A 169 -4.68 7.12 -14.83
N LYS A 170 -4.65 6.17 -15.79
CA LYS A 170 -5.83 5.74 -16.55
C LYS A 170 -6.76 4.83 -15.74
N ILE A 171 -6.29 4.26 -14.63
CA ILE A 171 -7.12 3.51 -13.67
C ILE A 171 -7.93 4.49 -12.78
N TYR A 172 -7.50 5.75 -12.66
CA TYR A 172 -8.11 6.77 -11.79
C TYR A 172 -8.64 8.03 -12.52
N PRO A 173 -9.35 7.95 -13.66
CA PRO A 173 -9.77 9.16 -14.37
C PRO A 173 -10.78 9.97 -13.54
N ASN A 174 -10.69 11.30 -13.63
CA ASN A 174 -11.34 12.25 -12.71
C ASN A 174 -12.89 12.31 -12.74
N SER A 175 -13.61 11.44 -13.47
CA SER A 175 -14.99 11.72 -13.92
C SER A 175 -16.10 10.76 -13.49
N THR A 176 -15.88 9.72 -12.66
CA THR A 176 -16.99 8.84 -12.22
C THR A 176 -16.97 8.50 -10.73
N VAL A 177 -18.16 8.29 -10.16
CA VAL A 177 -18.35 7.87 -8.75
C VAL A 177 -17.71 6.50 -8.46
N ARG A 178 -17.43 5.71 -9.51
CA ARG A 178 -16.79 4.38 -9.41
C ARG A 178 -15.33 4.42 -8.92
N PHE A 179 -14.63 5.56 -9.04
CA PHE A 179 -13.23 5.68 -8.62
C PHE A 179 -13.04 5.87 -7.11
N ASP A 180 -14.11 6.16 -6.37
CA ASP A 180 -14.05 6.26 -4.91
C ASP A 180 -13.80 4.90 -4.21
N LYS A 181 -13.80 3.81 -5.00
CA LYS A 181 -13.67 2.42 -4.54
C LYS A 181 -12.27 1.83 -4.74
N ILE A 182 -11.40 2.45 -5.54
CA ILE A 182 -10.04 1.96 -5.79
C ILE A 182 -9.08 2.66 -4.82
N ALA A 183 -8.28 1.87 -4.11
CA ALA A 183 -7.29 2.37 -3.17
C ALA A 183 -5.91 2.53 -3.81
N TRP A 184 -5.38 1.45 -4.42
CA TRP A 184 -4.04 1.45 -5.01
C TRP A 184 -3.96 0.55 -6.24
N SER A 185 -3.04 0.88 -7.13
CA SER A 185 -2.63 0.06 -8.27
C SER A 185 -1.15 -0.25 -8.08
N MET A 186 -0.80 -1.50 -8.27
CA MET A 186 0.45 -2.05 -7.75
C MET A 186 1.10 -2.99 -8.75
N PHE A 187 2.43 -2.99 -8.77
CA PHE A 187 3.22 -4.01 -9.42
C PHE A 187 4.33 -4.47 -8.48
N GLY A 188 4.37 -5.75 -8.16
CA GLY A 188 5.46 -6.39 -7.41
C GLY A 188 6.25 -7.29 -8.34
N ALA A 189 7.52 -6.98 -8.54
CA ALA A 189 8.42 -7.83 -9.32
C ALA A 189 8.85 -9.07 -8.53
N SER A 190 9.31 -10.09 -9.25
CA SER A 190 9.85 -11.32 -8.65
C SER A 190 11.13 -11.11 -7.82
N ASN A 191 11.85 -10.01 -8.05
CA ASN A 191 13.04 -9.58 -7.30
C ASN A 191 12.70 -8.58 -6.15
N GLY A 192 11.45 -8.60 -5.68
CA GLY A 192 11.00 -7.81 -4.54
C GLY A 192 10.76 -6.32 -4.81
N VAL A 193 11.17 -5.77 -5.97
CA VAL A 193 10.86 -4.38 -6.33
C VAL A 193 9.34 -4.19 -6.35
N PHE A 194 8.85 -3.28 -5.53
CA PHE A 194 7.44 -2.96 -5.43
C PHE A 194 7.19 -1.54 -5.87
N ARG A 195 6.25 -1.37 -6.81
CA ARG A 195 5.77 -0.08 -7.27
C ARG A 195 4.30 0.09 -6.90
N ILE A 196 3.95 1.21 -6.29
CA ILE A 196 2.60 1.54 -5.84
C ILE A 196 2.17 2.91 -6.35
N TYR A 197 0.95 2.98 -6.87
CA TYR A 197 0.32 4.20 -7.38
C TYR A 197 -1.10 4.38 -6.84
N PRO A 198 -1.54 5.59 -6.45
CA PRO A 198 -0.75 6.83 -6.34
C PRO A 198 0.47 6.70 -5.40
N GLY A 199 1.29 7.74 -5.28
CA GLY A 199 2.47 7.70 -4.43
C GLY A 199 2.11 7.99 -2.98
N LEU A 200 2.58 7.13 -2.08
CA LEU A 200 2.42 7.32 -0.64
C LEU A 200 3.76 7.33 0.08
N GLU A 201 4.07 8.52 0.58
CA GLU A 201 5.15 8.74 1.52
C GLU A 201 4.94 7.94 2.79
N LEU A 202 6.01 7.62 3.50
CA LEU A 202 5.97 6.95 4.78
C LEU A 202 6.86 7.71 5.77
N PRO A 203 6.50 7.75 7.07
CA PRO A 203 7.38 8.26 8.09
C PRO A 203 8.69 7.47 8.12
N PRO A 204 9.83 8.13 8.37
CA PRO A 204 11.12 7.44 8.49
C PRO A 204 11.10 6.29 9.49
N THR A 205 10.38 6.41 10.61
CA THR A 205 10.25 5.35 11.61
C THR A 205 9.63 4.07 11.06
N ILE A 206 8.62 4.20 10.18
CA ILE A 206 7.93 3.06 9.58
C ILE A 206 8.78 2.45 8.48
N CYS A 207 9.43 3.28 7.68
CA CYS A 207 10.41 2.79 6.73
C CYS A 207 11.62 2.11 7.42
N GLN A 208 12.03 2.53 8.63
CA GLN A 208 13.14 1.93 9.37
C GLN A 208 12.76 0.58 10.00
N GLN A 209 11.51 0.45 10.44
CA GLN A 209 11.04 -0.73 11.17
C GLN A 209 10.38 -1.78 10.29
N SER A 210 9.99 -1.44 9.05
CA SER A 210 9.19 -2.32 8.18
C SER A 210 9.84 -2.48 6.82
N SER A 211 10.46 -3.65 6.58
CA SER A 211 10.81 -4.09 5.23
C SER A 211 9.54 -4.54 4.51
N TYR A 212 9.20 -3.88 3.40
CA TYR A 212 8.11 -4.33 2.55
C TYR A 212 8.61 -5.30 1.51
N ASP A 213 8.12 -6.53 1.55
CA ASP A 213 8.29 -7.47 0.46
C ASP A 213 6.92 -7.82 -0.16
N PRO A 214 6.66 -7.46 -1.43
CA PRO A 214 5.40 -7.78 -2.08
C PRO A 214 5.13 -9.29 -2.10
N ARG A 215 6.17 -10.15 -2.16
CA ARG A 215 6.06 -11.61 -2.25
C ARG A 215 5.51 -12.26 -0.99
N LYS A 216 5.59 -11.58 0.15
CA LYS A 216 4.99 -12.02 1.42
C LYS A 216 3.53 -11.56 1.58
N ARG A 217 3.04 -10.67 0.72
CA ARG A 217 1.70 -10.08 0.88
C ARG A 217 0.60 -10.98 0.30
N PRO A 218 -0.63 -10.94 0.87
CA PRO A 218 -1.73 -11.79 0.44
C PRO A 218 -2.03 -11.71 -1.07
N TRP A 219 -2.02 -10.50 -1.64
CA TRP A 219 -2.31 -10.28 -3.06
C TRP A 219 -1.29 -10.94 -4.01
N TYR A 220 -0.03 -11.07 -3.58
CA TYR A 220 1.01 -11.76 -4.34
C TYR A 220 0.96 -13.27 -4.08
N ARG A 221 0.88 -13.68 -2.82
CA ARG A 221 0.83 -15.10 -2.41
C ARG A 221 -0.38 -15.85 -2.99
N ALA A 222 -1.49 -15.16 -3.26
CA ALA A 222 -2.64 -15.75 -3.94
C ALA A 222 -2.30 -16.32 -5.33
N ILE A 223 -1.35 -15.71 -6.05
CA ILE A 223 -0.86 -16.24 -7.32
C ILE A 223 -0.12 -17.57 -7.14
N THR A 224 0.48 -17.82 -5.98
CA THR A 224 1.15 -19.08 -5.63
C THR A 224 0.29 -19.98 -4.72
N GLY A 225 -1.02 -19.68 -4.64
CA GLY A 225 -2.07 -20.33 -3.84
C GLY A 225 -2.49 -21.72 -4.33
N VAL A 226 -1.53 -22.63 -4.40
CA VAL A 226 -1.73 -24.08 -4.61
C VAL A 226 -1.52 -24.78 -3.27
N SER A 227 -2.26 -25.84 -2.94
CA SER A 227 -1.97 -26.61 -1.71
C SER A 227 -0.63 -27.31 -1.89
N LYS A 228 0.33 -27.08 -0.98
CA LYS A 228 1.69 -27.61 -1.12
C LYS A 228 2.13 -28.39 0.11
N GLN A 229 2.79 -29.52 -0.12
CA GLN A 229 3.66 -30.17 0.85
C GLN A 229 5.11 -29.89 0.43
N VAL A 230 5.83 -29.11 1.24
CA VAL A 230 7.21 -28.68 0.98
C VAL A 230 8.15 -29.42 1.91
N VAL A 231 9.09 -30.17 1.34
CA VAL A 231 10.24 -30.69 2.07
C VAL A 231 11.45 -29.85 1.71
N ILE A 232 12.16 -29.32 2.70
CA ILE A 232 13.40 -28.57 2.49
C ILE A 232 14.57 -29.43 2.95
N MET A 233 15.60 -29.53 2.12
CA MET A 233 16.85 -30.24 2.40
C MET A 233 18.00 -29.23 2.38
N LEU A 234 18.64 -29.05 3.52
CA LEU A 234 19.75 -28.13 3.74
C LEU A 234 21.06 -28.91 3.90
N ASP A 235 22.01 -28.67 3.00
CA ASP A 235 23.35 -29.24 3.08
C ASP A 235 24.07 -28.75 4.36
N GLN A 236 24.64 -29.70 5.11
CA GLN A 236 25.44 -29.43 6.31
C GLN A 236 26.89 -29.96 6.17
N GLY A 237 27.34 -30.21 4.94
CA GLY A 237 28.73 -30.50 4.63
C GLY A 237 29.63 -29.30 4.90
N GLY A 238 30.90 -29.54 5.23
CA GLY A 238 31.81 -28.50 5.74
C GLY A 238 32.06 -27.34 4.76
N SER A 239 31.79 -27.54 3.48
CA SER A 239 31.92 -26.52 2.45
C SER A 239 30.85 -25.42 2.55
N MET A 240 29.70 -25.71 3.17
CA MET A 240 28.67 -24.71 3.49
C MET A 240 29.13 -23.70 4.55
N ALA A 241 30.25 -23.94 5.24
CA ALA A 241 30.88 -22.98 6.15
C ALA A 241 31.64 -21.86 5.43
N ASN A 242 31.86 -21.96 4.11
CA ASN A 242 32.46 -20.90 3.30
C ASN A 242 31.62 -19.62 3.37
N THR A 243 32.24 -18.45 3.23
CA THR A 243 31.50 -17.17 3.19
C THR A 243 30.81 -16.97 1.85
N VAL A 244 29.71 -16.21 1.85
CA VAL A 244 28.99 -15.83 0.62
C VAL A 244 29.90 -15.04 -0.31
N SER A 245 30.64 -14.05 0.23
CA SER A 245 31.59 -13.24 -0.51
C SER A 245 32.82 -12.91 0.35
N ASN A 246 33.86 -12.34 -0.27
CA ASN A 246 35.07 -11.91 0.43
C ASN A 246 34.85 -10.69 1.35
N THR A 247 33.73 -9.98 1.18
CA THR A 247 33.38 -8.78 1.95
C THR A 247 32.37 -9.04 3.05
N ASP A 248 31.77 -10.24 3.08
CA ASP A 248 30.73 -10.62 4.03
C ASP A 248 31.20 -11.78 4.91
N THR A 249 30.89 -11.73 6.20
CA THR A 249 31.19 -12.80 7.16
C THR A 249 30.10 -13.87 7.22
N THR A 250 28.96 -13.64 6.55
CA THR A 250 27.84 -14.60 6.46
C THR A 250 28.29 -15.82 5.69
N THR A 251 28.13 -17.01 6.28
CA THR A 251 28.41 -18.29 5.62
C THR A 251 27.33 -18.63 4.58
N LEU A 252 27.64 -19.51 3.63
CA LEU A 252 26.64 -20.05 2.69
C LEU A 252 25.49 -20.73 3.45
N PHE A 253 25.81 -21.44 4.53
CA PHE A 253 24.83 -22.05 5.42
C PHE A 253 23.90 -21.01 6.04
N ASP A 254 24.45 -19.97 6.68
CA ASP A 254 23.67 -18.92 7.33
C ASP A 254 22.81 -18.15 6.32
N ALA A 255 23.36 -17.86 5.14
CA ALA A 255 22.61 -17.23 4.05
C ALA A 255 21.46 -18.13 3.57
N THR A 256 21.69 -19.44 3.46
CA THR A 256 20.65 -20.40 3.09
C THR A 256 19.57 -20.49 4.17
N VAL A 257 19.94 -20.47 5.46
CA VAL A 257 18.98 -20.40 6.57
C VAL A 257 18.13 -19.13 6.46
N LYS A 258 18.73 -17.96 6.16
CA LYS A 258 18.00 -16.71 5.93
C LYS A 258 17.03 -16.83 4.74
N ILE A 259 17.45 -17.41 3.60
CA ILE A 259 16.58 -17.68 2.44
C ILE A 259 15.37 -18.52 2.85
N ILE A 260 15.60 -19.61 3.58
CA ILE A 260 14.53 -20.51 4.00
C ILE A 260 13.59 -19.81 4.99
N VAL A 261 14.11 -19.06 5.97
CA VAL A 261 13.29 -18.31 6.93
C VAL A 261 12.38 -17.29 6.24
N GLU A 262 12.90 -16.59 5.23
CA GLU A 262 12.12 -15.68 4.39
C GLU A 262 11.06 -16.41 3.56
N PHE A 263 11.42 -17.58 3.00
CA PHE A 263 10.50 -18.45 2.26
C PHE A 263 9.34 -18.94 3.11
N LEU A 264 9.57 -19.26 4.39
CA LEU A 264 8.51 -19.72 5.28
C LEU A 264 7.36 -18.69 5.41
N ASP A 265 7.65 -17.39 5.28
CA ASP A 265 6.65 -16.32 5.31
C ASP A 265 5.80 -16.22 4.04
N THR A 266 6.16 -16.95 2.97
CA THR A 266 5.41 -16.96 1.70
C THR A 266 4.44 -18.12 1.59
N LEU A 267 4.55 -19.13 2.46
CA LEU A 267 3.70 -20.32 2.48
C LEU A 267 2.24 -19.95 2.65
N ASN A 268 1.36 -20.52 1.82
CA ASN A 268 -0.08 -20.28 1.86
C ASN A 268 -0.78 -21.08 2.96
N THR A 269 -1.98 -20.63 3.31
CA THR A 269 -2.89 -21.37 4.18
C THR A 269 -3.02 -22.83 3.73
N GLY A 270 -2.94 -23.77 4.68
CA GLY A 270 -3.06 -25.20 4.40
C GLY A 270 -1.80 -25.86 3.81
N ASP A 271 -0.76 -25.10 3.47
CA ASP A 271 0.55 -25.67 3.12
C ASP A 271 1.15 -26.42 4.31
N THR A 272 1.95 -27.44 4.06
CA THR A 272 2.75 -28.12 5.09
C THR A 272 4.22 -28.06 4.75
N VAL A 273 5.07 -27.81 5.74
CA VAL A 273 6.52 -27.74 5.56
C VAL A 273 7.25 -28.61 6.58
N SER A 274 8.32 -29.25 6.12
CA SER A 274 9.29 -29.95 6.96
C SER A 274 10.70 -29.65 6.47
N VAL A 275 11.62 -29.36 7.39
CA VAL A 275 13.01 -29.01 7.07
C VAL A 275 13.92 -30.10 7.59
N TYR A 276 14.83 -30.54 6.74
CA TYR A 276 15.86 -31.53 7.02
C TYR A 276 17.23 -30.92 6.75
N THR A 277 18.20 -31.17 7.62
CA THR A 277 19.61 -31.06 7.24
C THR A 277 20.08 -32.39 6.68
N PHE A 278 21.11 -32.39 5.83
CA PHE A 278 21.76 -33.62 5.41
C PHE A 278 23.28 -33.47 5.38
N GLY A 279 23.94 -34.44 6.01
CA GLY A 279 25.40 -34.59 5.99
C GLY A 279 25.80 -35.91 5.34
N SER A 280 26.89 -36.52 5.78
CA SER A 280 27.35 -37.81 5.26
C SER A 280 26.50 -39.02 5.70
N THR A 281 25.70 -38.88 6.77
CA THR A 281 24.92 -39.96 7.39
C THR A 281 23.45 -39.99 6.98
N GLY A 282 23.00 -39.07 6.11
CA GLY A 282 21.62 -38.96 5.64
C GLY A 282 20.85 -37.77 6.24
N PRO A 283 19.51 -37.72 6.08
CA PRO A 283 18.72 -36.56 6.41
C PRO A 283 18.25 -36.59 7.87
N VAL A 284 18.38 -35.46 8.57
CA VAL A 284 17.95 -35.25 9.96
C VAL A 284 16.90 -34.14 9.99
N ASN A 285 15.72 -34.40 10.56
CA ASN A 285 14.68 -33.37 10.68
C ASN A 285 15.12 -32.31 11.69
N VAL A 286 14.97 -31.03 11.33
CA VAL A 286 15.33 -29.89 12.18
C VAL A 286 14.42 -29.82 13.42
N LEU A 287 13.17 -30.25 13.31
CA LEU A 287 12.26 -30.39 14.43
C LEU A 287 12.27 -31.83 14.99
N PRO A 288 12.16 -31.99 16.32
CA PRO A 288 12.02 -33.31 16.94
C PRO A 288 10.84 -34.12 16.38
N ASN A 289 10.90 -35.45 16.49
CA ASN A 289 9.82 -36.39 16.14
C ASN A 289 9.31 -36.29 14.69
N ASN A 290 10.17 -35.98 13.72
CA ASN A 290 9.79 -35.74 12.32
C ASN A 290 8.74 -34.63 12.17
N GLY A 291 8.87 -33.56 12.97
CA GLY A 291 7.91 -32.46 13.01
C GLY A 291 7.60 -31.90 11.61
N LYS A 292 6.31 -31.89 11.26
CA LYS A 292 5.78 -31.20 10.08
C LYS A 292 4.93 -30.05 10.56
N VAL A 293 5.21 -28.84 10.08
CA VAL A 293 4.43 -27.65 10.38
C VAL A 293 3.33 -27.52 9.34
N LYS A 294 2.08 -27.40 9.78
CA LYS A 294 0.94 -27.10 8.90
C LYS A 294 0.57 -25.64 9.06
N MET A 295 0.48 -24.92 7.96
CA MET A 295 0.05 -23.53 7.94
C MET A 295 -1.42 -23.43 8.37
N PRO A 296 -1.74 -22.58 9.37
CA PRO A 296 -3.11 -22.41 9.83
C PRO A 296 -4.08 -21.99 8.73
N ASP A 297 -5.33 -22.45 8.85
CA ASP A 297 -6.42 -22.03 7.98
C ASP A 297 -7.05 -20.73 8.47
N THR A 298 -6.29 -19.65 8.34
CA THR A 298 -6.68 -18.32 8.83
C THR A 298 -5.97 -17.21 8.06
N SER A 299 -6.64 -16.07 7.94
CA SER A 299 -6.04 -14.81 7.48
C SER A 299 -5.32 -14.05 8.61
N ASN A 300 -5.28 -14.59 9.83
CA ASN A 300 -4.60 -13.98 10.97
C ASN A 300 -3.08 -14.20 10.89
N GLU A 301 -2.32 -13.14 10.58
CA GLU A 301 -0.86 -13.16 10.47
C GLU A 301 -0.16 -13.57 11.81
N SER A 302 -0.76 -13.29 12.97
CA SER A 302 -0.20 -13.69 14.26
C SER A 302 -0.21 -15.21 14.46
N ALA A 303 -1.28 -15.88 14.05
CA ALA A 303 -1.38 -17.35 14.13
C ALA A 303 -0.38 -18.03 13.19
N VAL A 304 -0.15 -17.45 12.01
CA VAL A 304 0.89 -17.89 11.07
C VAL A 304 2.29 -17.74 11.69
N THR A 305 2.55 -16.60 12.33
CA THR A 305 3.84 -16.32 12.99
C THR A 305 4.11 -17.30 14.13
N GLU A 306 3.09 -17.57 14.96
CA GLU A 306 3.19 -18.51 16.08
C GLU A 306 3.44 -19.95 15.60
N ALA A 307 2.76 -20.39 14.53
CA ALA A 307 2.95 -21.73 13.98
C ALA A 307 4.38 -21.95 13.43
N LEU A 308 5.00 -20.92 12.86
CA LEU A 308 6.35 -21.00 12.28
C LEU A 308 7.47 -20.73 13.30
N ALA A 309 7.18 -20.08 14.43
CA ALA A 309 8.19 -19.65 15.40
C ALA A 309 9.11 -20.78 15.89
N PRO A 310 8.62 -21.99 16.25
CA PRO A 310 9.49 -23.08 16.68
C PRO A 310 10.45 -23.56 15.59
N LEU A 311 9.97 -23.62 14.34
CA LEU A 311 10.78 -24.03 13.20
C LEU A 311 11.86 -22.98 12.89
N LYS A 312 11.49 -21.69 12.85
CA LYS A 312 12.45 -20.60 12.63
C LYS A 312 13.52 -20.56 13.72
N ALA A 313 13.14 -20.72 14.99
CA ALA A 313 14.09 -20.75 16.10
C ALA A 313 15.04 -21.96 16.01
N ALA A 314 14.52 -23.15 15.69
CA ALA A 314 15.33 -24.35 15.53
C ALA A 314 16.33 -24.20 14.36
N MET A 315 15.89 -23.62 13.25
CA MET A 315 16.76 -23.32 12.10
C MET A 315 17.87 -22.32 12.44
N GLN A 316 17.55 -21.26 13.18
CA GLN A 316 18.51 -20.25 13.60
C GLN A 316 19.55 -20.78 14.61
N ALA A 317 19.26 -21.89 15.28
CA ALA A 317 20.18 -22.55 16.20
C ALA A 317 21.12 -23.55 15.50
N LEU A 318 20.89 -23.84 14.21
CA LEU A 318 21.77 -24.73 13.43
C LEU A 318 23.12 -24.05 13.17
N SER A 319 24.16 -24.88 13.04
CA SER A 319 25.49 -24.45 12.65
C SER A 319 26.18 -25.50 11.80
N VAL A 320 27.20 -25.07 11.07
CA VAL A 320 28.09 -25.92 10.27
C VAL A 320 29.54 -25.60 10.62
N THR A 321 30.42 -26.60 10.50
CA THR A 321 31.86 -26.44 10.76
C THR A 321 32.66 -26.84 9.52
N PHE A 322 33.79 -26.19 9.28
CA PHE A 322 34.64 -26.44 8.11
C PHE A 322 35.18 -27.87 8.01
N ASP A 323 35.32 -28.56 9.14
CA ASP A 323 35.82 -29.94 9.23
C ASP A 323 34.74 -31.00 9.03
N ALA A 324 33.48 -30.61 8.86
CA ALA A 324 32.39 -31.55 8.59
C ALA A 324 32.60 -32.26 7.24
N ALA A 325 32.36 -33.58 7.23
CA ALA A 325 32.48 -34.40 6.03
C ALA A 325 31.52 -33.91 4.91
N PRO A 326 31.87 -34.11 3.62
CA PRO A 326 30.97 -33.79 2.51
C PRO A 326 29.62 -34.50 2.66
N ALA A 327 28.54 -33.79 2.31
CA ALA A 327 27.19 -34.34 2.38
C ALA A 327 26.93 -35.36 1.26
N ASN A 328 26.06 -36.34 1.51
CA ASN A 328 25.69 -37.37 0.54
C ASN A 328 24.22 -37.17 0.12
N LEU A 329 24.01 -36.59 -1.06
CA LEU A 329 22.67 -36.24 -1.54
C LEU A 329 21.86 -37.47 -1.92
N THR A 330 22.49 -38.48 -2.51
CA THR A 330 21.86 -39.74 -2.95
C THR A 330 21.30 -40.48 -1.74
N ALA A 331 22.12 -40.69 -0.71
CA ALA A 331 21.69 -41.33 0.53
C ALA A 331 20.61 -40.50 1.25
N ALA A 332 20.70 -39.16 1.18
CA ALA A 332 19.69 -38.28 1.76
C ALA A 332 18.33 -38.44 1.07
N LEU A 333 18.30 -38.44 -0.26
CA LEU A 333 17.08 -38.63 -1.05
C LEU A 333 16.47 -40.02 -0.86
N GLU A 334 17.29 -41.08 -0.90
CA GLU A 334 16.82 -42.45 -0.69
C GLU A 334 16.16 -42.61 0.68
N ASN A 335 16.80 -42.12 1.75
CA ASN A 335 16.27 -42.21 3.11
C ASN A 335 15.00 -41.38 3.32
N LEU A 336 14.93 -40.20 2.70
CA LEU A 336 13.76 -39.33 2.78
C LEU A 336 12.55 -39.96 2.09
N LEU A 337 12.74 -40.48 0.87
CA LEU A 337 11.67 -40.99 0.01
C LEU A 337 11.21 -42.41 0.38
N SER A 338 12.08 -43.23 0.98
CA SER A 338 11.74 -44.59 1.43
C SER A 338 10.94 -44.65 2.74
N SER A 339 10.62 -43.50 3.33
CA SER A 339 9.95 -43.41 4.64
C SER A 339 8.79 -42.41 4.61
N ASP A 340 7.84 -42.53 5.53
CA ASP A 340 6.77 -41.53 5.75
C ASP A 340 7.29 -40.15 6.23
N ARG A 341 8.63 -39.99 6.32
CA ARG A 341 9.31 -38.76 6.72
C ARG A 341 9.03 -37.63 5.73
N GLY A 342 9.06 -37.88 4.42
CA GLY A 342 8.86 -36.85 3.39
C GLY A 342 7.42 -36.34 3.33
N PHE A 343 6.54 -37.07 2.66
CA PHE A 343 5.21 -36.58 2.30
C PHE A 343 4.10 -37.35 3.00
N ASN A 344 3.06 -36.63 3.46
CA ASN A 344 1.86 -37.26 3.98
C ASN A 344 0.99 -37.75 2.81
N THR A 345 0.72 -39.06 2.78
CA THR A 345 -0.06 -39.73 1.74
C THR A 345 -1.52 -40.01 2.13
N SER A 346 -1.98 -39.50 3.29
CA SER A 346 -3.38 -39.60 3.71
C SER A 346 -4.32 -38.96 2.68
N SER A 347 -5.52 -39.54 2.52
CA SER A 347 -6.51 -39.18 1.50
C SER A 347 -6.86 -37.68 1.42
N ALA A 348 -6.73 -36.95 2.54
CA ALA A 348 -6.95 -35.50 2.61
C ALA A 348 -5.86 -34.65 1.91
N LEU A 349 -4.63 -35.17 1.81
CA LEU A 349 -3.45 -34.46 1.29
C LEU A 349 -2.86 -35.09 0.02
N VAL A 350 -3.47 -36.17 -0.50
CA VAL A 350 -3.08 -36.82 -1.77
C VAL A 350 -3.09 -35.83 -2.95
N LYS A 351 -3.94 -34.81 -2.89
CA LYS A 351 -4.11 -33.84 -3.97
C LYS A 351 -3.17 -32.61 -3.87
N SER A 352 -2.41 -32.46 -2.80
CA SER A 352 -1.46 -31.35 -2.66
C SER A 352 -0.24 -31.53 -3.56
N LEU A 353 0.27 -30.44 -4.12
CA LEU A 353 1.53 -30.41 -4.85
C LEU A 353 2.68 -30.79 -3.89
N LYS A 354 3.52 -31.75 -4.27
CA LYS A 354 4.64 -32.21 -3.45
C LYS A 354 5.95 -31.74 -4.04
N VAL A 355 6.73 -30.99 -3.26
CA VAL A 355 8.02 -30.43 -3.71
C VAL A 355 9.13 -30.73 -2.72
N ILE A 356 10.34 -30.89 -3.24
CA ILE A 356 11.58 -30.91 -2.44
C ILE A 356 12.42 -29.72 -2.87
N LEU A 357 12.83 -28.85 -1.94
CA LEU A 357 13.79 -27.78 -2.18
C LEU A 357 15.13 -28.19 -1.59
N ILE A 358 16.17 -28.31 -2.41
CA ILE A 358 17.50 -28.81 -2.04
C ILE A 358 18.48 -27.65 -2.15
N PHE A 359 19.18 -27.33 -1.08
CA PHE A 359 20.18 -26.25 -1.07
C PHE A 359 21.56 -26.81 -0.74
N THR A 360 22.54 -26.51 -1.58
CA THR A 360 23.92 -27.01 -1.45
C THR A 360 24.91 -26.07 -2.14
N GLU A 361 26.18 -26.10 -1.76
CA GLU A 361 27.26 -25.53 -2.57
C GLU A 361 27.63 -26.45 -3.75
N GLY A 362 27.36 -27.75 -3.61
CA GLY A 362 27.60 -28.78 -4.62
C GLY A 362 28.93 -29.53 -4.48
N LYS A 363 29.70 -29.31 -3.40
CA LYS A 363 30.84 -30.18 -3.02
C LYS A 363 30.33 -31.37 -2.20
N LEU A 364 29.75 -32.34 -2.91
CA LEU A 364 29.11 -33.51 -2.30
C LEU A 364 30.03 -34.75 -2.32
N LEU A 365 29.70 -35.74 -1.50
CA LEU A 365 30.45 -36.99 -1.38
C LEU A 365 30.51 -37.79 -2.70
N GLU A 366 29.50 -37.63 -3.56
CA GLU A 366 29.42 -38.27 -4.88
C GLU A 366 30.53 -37.82 -5.85
N GLY A 367 31.24 -36.74 -5.52
CA GLY A 367 32.30 -36.19 -6.36
C GLY A 367 31.73 -35.50 -7.61
N PRO A 368 32.52 -35.38 -8.69
CA PRO A 368 32.16 -34.55 -9.85
C PRO A 368 30.99 -35.09 -10.66
N THR A 369 30.74 -36.40 -10.61
CA THR A 369 29.75 -37.06 -11.47
C THR A 369 28.69 -37.73 -10.60
N LEU A 370 27.50 -37.13 -10.56
CA LEU A 370 26.33 -37.74 -9.93
C LEU A 370 25.50 -38.46 -11.01
N SER A 371 25.66 -39.77 -11.08
CA SER A 371 24.84 -40.62 -11.96
C SER A 371 23.68 -41.21 -11.16
N ILE A 372 22.46 -40.73 -11.43
CA ILE A 372 21.24 -41.33 -10.90
C ILE A 372 20.55 -42.06 -12.07
N PRO A 373 20.60 -43.39 -12.12
CA PRO A 373 19.94 -44.15 -13.17
C PRO A 373 18.44 -43.86 -13.21
N SER A 374 17.85 -43.82 -14.41
CA SER A 374 16.40 -43.59 -14.60
C SER A 374 15.54 -44.68 -13.96
N ASN A 375 16.09 -45.86 -13.69
CA ASN A 375 15.45 -46.95 -12.97
C ASN A 375 15.81 -47.01 -11.48
N SER A 376 16.50 -46.01 -10.93
CA SER A 376 16.85 -45.95 -9.51
C SER A 376 15.60 -45.89 -8.62
N SER A 377 15.75 -46.36 -7.37
CA SER A 377 14.72 -46.26 -6.32
C SER A 377 14.25 -44.82 -6.11
N ILE A 378 15.16 -43.84 -6.21
CA ILE A 378 14.87 -42.41 -6.12
C ILE A 378 13.89 -41.99 -7.23
N VAL A 379 14.22 -42.26 -8.50
CA VAL A 379 13.38 -41.85 -9.64
C VAL A 379 12.02 -42.54 -9.60
N GLN A 380 11.98 -43.83 -9.22
CA GLN A 380 10.74 -44.57 -9.03
C GLN A 380 9.87 -43.95 -7.93
N ALA A 381 10.46 -43.59 -6.78
CA ALA A 381 9.73 -42.99 -5.67
C ALA A 381 9.23 -41.58 -6.00
N LEU A 382 10.05 -40.74 -6.64
CA LEU A 382 9.64 -39.40 -7.09
C LEU A 382 8.46 -39.47 -8.07
N THR A 383 8.51 -40.42 -9.01
CA THR A 383 7.44 -40.65 -9.99
C THR A 383 6.18 -41.15 -9.32
N ALA A 384 6.28 -42.19 -8.49
CA ALA A 384 5.14 -42.81 -7.79
C ALA A 384 4.43 -41.81 -6.86
N LEU A 385 5.19 -40.94 -6.18
CA LEU A 385 4.64 -39.92 -5.29
C LEU A 385 4.24 -38.63 -6.00
N SER A 386 4.60 -38.46 -7.28
CA SER A 386 4.47 -37.22 -8.05
C SER A 386 5.14 -36.01 -7.37
N VAL A 387 6.39 -36.23 -6.94
CA VAL A 387 7.21 -35.21 -6.29
C VAL A 387 8.02 -34.44 -7.34
N ARG A 388 8.25 -33.15 -7.08
CA ARG A 388 9.04 -32.26 -7.92
C ARG A 388 10.23 -31.69 -7.13
N PRO A 389 11.46 -32.14 -7.41
CA PRO A 389 12.64 -31.56 -6.78
C PRO A 389 13.06 -30.23 -7.45
N PHE A 390 13.59 -29.32 -6.65
CA PHE A 390 14.25 -28.08 -7.04
C PHE A 390 15.62 -28.08 -6.38
N ILE A 391 16.67 -28.01 -7.18
CA ILE A 391 18.06 -28.00 -6.72
C ILE A 391 18.59 -26.57 -6.87
N TYR A 392 18.97 -25.97 -5.75
CA TYR A 392 19.57 -24.66 -5.66
C TYR A 392 21.04 -24.83 -5.28
N GLN A 393 21.92 -24.57 -6.24
CA GLN A 393 23.36 -24.65 -6.05
C GLN A 393 23.95 -23.25 -5.90
N TRP A 394 24.75 -22.99 -4.87
CA TRP A 394 25.49 -21.72 -4.81
C TRP A 394 26.45 -21.59 -6.00
N LYS A 395 26.46 -20.41 -6.65
CA LYS A 395 27.44 -20.12 -7.72
C LYS A 395 28.84 -20.36 -7.18
N LYS A 396 29.71 -20.92 -8.02
CA LYS A 396 31.12 -21.14 -7.68
C LYS A 396 31.80 -19.79 -7.48
N ASP A 397 32.70 -19.69 -6.51
CA ASP A 397 33.53 -18.50 -6.40
C ASP A 397 34.47 -18.45 -7.62
N GLN A 398 34.65 -17.28 -8.23
CA GLN A 398 35.58 -17.11 -9.35
C GLN A 398 37.03 -17.41 -8.97
N SER A 399 37.36 -17.33 -7.68
CA SER A 399 38.67 -17.71 -7.13
C SER A 399 38.86 -19.23 -7.08
N GLU A 400 37.77 -20.00 -7.06
CA GLU A 400 37.82 -21.45 -7.09
C GLU A 400 38.09 -21.91 -8.53
N SER A 401 39.19 -22.65 -8.71
CA SER A 401 39.55 -23.23 -10.01
C SER A 401 38.43 -24.12 -10.56
N LYS A 402 38.48 -24.54 -11.84
CA LYS A 402 37.60 -25.59 -12.41
C LYS A 402 37.86 -26.93 -11.72
N ASP A 403 37.49 -27.03 -10.47
CA ASP A 403 37.87 -28.09 -9.58
C ASP A 403 36.91 -29.27 -9.79
N GLN A 404 37.47 -30.48 -9.89
CA GLN A 404 36.70 -31.72 -10.07
C GLN A 404 35.96 -32.13 -8.79
N THR A 405 35.88 -31.26 -7.80
CA THR A 405 35.24 -31.49 -6.50
C THR A 405 33.75 -31.15 -6.51
N PHE A 406 33.30 -30.31 -7.45
CA PHE A 406 31.89 -29.95 -7.59
C PHE A 406 31.12 -30.99 -8.39
N THR A 407 30.04 -31.47 -7.81
CA THR A 407 29.08 -32.37 -8.44
C THR A 407 28.32 -31.68 -9.57
N ASP A 408 28.20 -32.37 -10.71
CA ASP A 408 27.36 -31.95 -11.84
C ASP A 408 25.86 -32.13 -11.53
N LEU A 409 25.34 -31.24 -10.69
CA LEU A 409 23.94 -31.21 -10.28
C LEU A 409 22.99 -30.80 -11.41
N GLN A 410 23.50 -30.08 -12.41
CA GLN A 410 22.73 -29.73 -13.60
C GLN A 410 22.37 -30.99 -14.39
N SER A 411 23.34 -31.87 -14.69
CA SER A 411 23.06 -33.15 -15.34
C SER A 411 22.25 -34.10 -14.45
N ALA A 412 22.46 -34.09 -13.13
CA ALA A 412 21.67 -34.90 -12.21
C ALA A 412 20.19 -34.48 -12.16
N SER A 413 19.92 -33.16 -12.26
CA SER A 413 18.55 -32.63 -12.27
C SER A 413 17.72 -33.22 -13.41
N CYS A 414 18.37 -33.49 -14.55
CA CYS A 414 17.74 -34.14 -15.69
C CYS A 414 17.22 -35.53 -15.39
N ALA A 415 18.04 -36.36 -14.75
CA ALA A 415 17.67 -37.72 -14.41
C ALA A 415 16.53 -37.76 -13.37
N LEU A 416 16.48 -36.76 -12.49
CA LEU A 416 15.49 -36.63 -11.43
C LEU A 416 14.18 -35.96 -11.89
N ASN A 417 14.11 -35.46 -13.13
CA ASN A 417 13.03 -34.57 -13.58
C ASN A 417 12.83 -33.39 -12.59
N ALA A 418 13.95 -32.78 -12.22
CA ALA A 418 14.07 -31.69 -11.25
C ALA A 418 14.40 -30.36 -11.94
N TYR A 419 14.13 -29.27 -11.23
CA TYR A 419 14.68 -27.96 -11.56
C TYR A 419 16.08 -27.79 -11.00
N TYR A 420 16.89 -27.01 -11.70
CA TYR A 420 18.22 -26.61 -11.26
C TYR A 420 18.38 -25.10 -11.46
N ASP A 421 18.70 -24.39 -10.38
CA ASP A 421 19.03 -22.97 -10.40
C ASP A 421 20.36 -22.75 -9.65
N GLU A 422 21.11 -21.74 -10.09
CA GLU A 422 22.27 -21.26 -9.33
C GLU A 422 21.88 -20.06 -8.45
N ILE A 423 22.30 -20.08 -7.18
CA ILE A 423 22.13 -18.95 -6.26
C ILE A 423 23.33 -18.00 -6.45
N PRO A 424 23.11 -16.73 -6.86
CA PRO A 424 24.19 -15.76 -6.96
C PRO A 424 24.78 -15.46 -5.57
N ARG A 425 26.09 -15.19 -5.53
CA ARG A 425 26.77 -14.75 -4.30
C ARG A 425 26.61 -13.25 -4.08
N ASP A 426 26.61 -12.47 -5.16
CA ASP A 426 26.55 -11.01 -5.09
C ASP A 426 25.15 -10.51 -4.76
N ASN A 427 25.03 -9.63 -3.77
CA ASN A 427 23.79 -8.94 -3.36
C ASN A 427 22.61 -9.85 -2.97
N ILE A 428 22.80 -11.16 -2.84
CA ILE A 428 21.72 -12.10 -2.51
C ILE A 428 21.09 -11.83 -1.14
N LEU A 429 21.87 -11.27 -0.21
CA LEU A 429 21.37 -10.93 1.12
C LEU A 429 20.39 -9.74 1.12
N GLU A 430 20.41 -8.93 0.06
CA GLU A 430 19.45 -7.83 -0.14
C GLU A 430 18.11 -8.34 -0.69
N ASP A 431 18.12 -9.48 -1.37
CA ASP A 431 16.92 -10.11 -1.94
C ASP A 431 16.97 -11.64 -1.85
N LEU A 432 16.79 -12.14 -0.62
CA LEU A 432 16.87 -13.57 -0.32
C LEU A 432 15.86 -14.43 -1.10
N LEU A 433 14.65 -13.91 -1.33
CA LEU A 433 13.59 -14.66 -2.01
C LEU A 433 13.82 -14.78 -3.52
N SER A 434 14.73 -13.99 -4.12
CA SER A 434 15.13 -14.17 -5.53
C SER A 434 15.78 -15.53 -5.80
N ALA A 435 16.39 -16.16 -4.78
CA ALA A 435 16.97 -17.50 -4.91
C ALA A 435 15.94 -18.56 -5.35
N LEU A 436 14.65 -18.35 -5.07
CA LEU A 436 13.58 -19.34 -5.27
C LEU A 436 12.70 -19.06 -6.49
N GLN A 437 13.26 -18.38 -7.48
CA GLN A 437 12.49 -17.87 -8.62
C GLN A 437 11.87 -18.96 -9.49
N SER A 438 12.57 -20.07 -9.74
CA SER A 438 12.00 -21.23 -10.45
C SER A 438 10.80 -21.82 -9.72
N PHE A 439 10.88 -21.94 -8.39
CA PHE A 439 9.80 -22.47 -7.57
C PHE A 439 8.55 -21.59 -7.67
N TYR A 440 8.71 -20.27 -7.48
CA TYR A 440 7.59 -19.35 -7.59
C TYR A 440 7.01 -19.31 -9.00
N SER A 441 7.85 -19.35 -10.03
CA SER A 441 7.43 -19.41 -11.44
C SER A 441 6.58 -20.66 -11.72
N TYR A 442 7.07 -21.83 -11.28
CA TYR A 442 6.38 -23.11 -11.45
C TYR A 442 5.01 -23.12 -10.76
N VAL A 443 4.95 -22.76 -9.48
CA VAL A 443 3.70 -22.79 -8.70
C VAL A 443 2.70 -21.76 -9.24
N ALA A 444 3.17 -20.56 -9.61
CA ALA A 444 2.33 -19.53 -10.20
C ALA A 444 1.74 -20.00 -11.53
N LYS A 445 2.51 -20.68 -12.39
CA LYS A 445 2.04 -21.21 -13.67
C LYS A 445 0.95 -22.26 -13.48
N ILE A 446 1.11 -23.15 -12.50
CA ILE A 446 0.09 -24.14 -12.12
C ILE A 446 -1.19 -23.43 -11.71
N ARG A 447 -1.10 -22.48 -10.77
CA ARG A 447 -2.26 -21.73 -10.28
C ARG A 447 -2.97 -21.02 -11.41
N HIS A 448 -2.23 -20.30 -12.26
CA HIS A 448 -2.78 -19.52 -13.37
C HIS A 448 -3.57 -20.40 -14.35
N LYS A 449 -3.02 -21.55 -14.75
CA LYS A 449 -3.73 -22.52 -15.59
C LYS A 449 -4.99 -23.06 -14.91
N LYS A 450 -4.91 -23.36 -13.61
CA LYS A 450 -6.03 -23.93 -12.85
C LYS A 450 -7.21 -22.98 -12.70
N VAL A 451 -6.95 -21.68 -12.62
CA VAL A 451 -8.00 -20.66 -12.58
C VAL A 451 -8.39 -20.15 -13.97
N GLN A 452 -8.07 -20.91 -15.03
CA GLN A 452 -8.42 -20.60 -16.42
C GLN A 452 -7.90 -19.23 -16.86
N GLU A 453 -6.72 -18.85 -16.37
CA GLU A 453 -6.04 -17.60 -16.71
C GLU A 453 -6.85 -16.34 -16.34
N LYS A 454 -7.78 -16.46 -15.39
CA LYS A 454 -8.59 -15.34 -14.90
C LYS A 454 -7.86 -14.52 -13.82
N PRO A 455 -8.17 -13.22 -13.67
CA PRO A 455 -7.74 -12.44 -12.52
C PRO A 455 -8.29 -13.01 -11.22
N LEU A 456 -7.44 -13.08 -10.20
CA LEU A 456 -7.76 -13.66 -8.90
C LEU A 456 -8.24 -12.59 -7.94
N TRP A 457 -9.41 -12.79 -7.34
CA TRP A 457 -9.88 -11.95 -6.24
C TRP A 457 -9.37 -12.47 -4.90
N ILE A 458 -8.71 -11.60 -4.15
CA ILE A 458 -8.13 -11.91 -2.84
C ILE A 458 -9.08 -11.41 -1.75
N PRO A 459 -9.37 -12.25 -0.73
CA PRO A 459 -10.15 -11.85 0.43
C PRO A 459 -9.56 -10.65 1.16
N SER A 460 -10.32 -10.12 2.11
CA SER A 460 -9.93 -8.90 2.79
C SER A 460 -8.61 -9.05 3.57
N TYR A 461 -7.73 -8.05 3.42
CA TYR A 461 -6.46 -7.97 4.13
C TYR A 461 -6.12 -6.52 4.51
N GLY A 462 -5.16 -6.36 5.42
CA GLY A 462 -4.62 -5.06 5.80
C GLY A 462 -3.63 -4.53 4.76
N PRO A 463 -3.87 -3.36 4.15
CA PRO A 463 -2.96 -2.79 3.17
C PRO A 463 -1.70 -2.24 3.85
N TYR A 464 -0.60 -2.23 3.11
CA TYR A 464 0.69 -1.80 3.62
C TYR A 464 0.93 -0.31 3.31
N THR A 465 0.29 0.54 4.12
CA THR A 465 0.32 1.99 3.90
C THR A 465 0.83 2.79 5.09
N GLY A 466 0.94 2.22 6.31
CA GLY A 466 1.70 2.83 7.41
C GLY A 466 1.45 4.32 7.70
N VAL A 467 0.35 4.94 7.28
CA VAL A 467 0.09 6.36 7.57
C VAL A 467 -0.53 6.43 8.96
N GLY A 468 0.28 6.42 10.01
CA GLY A 468 -0.22 6.23 11.37
C GLY A 468 -0.83 4.83 11.55
N ASN A 469 -1.65 4.64 12.58
CA ASN A 469 -2.38 3.39 12.86
C ASN A 469 -3.43 3.02 11.77
N ILE A 470 -3.18 3.32 10.49
CA ILE A 470 -4.02 2.91 9.37
C ILE A 470 -4.04 1.39 9.19
N GLY A 471 -3.04 0.65 9.65
CA GLY A 471 -3.05 -0.83 9.56
C GLY A 471 -4.13 -1.50 10.41
N VAL A 472 -4.62 -0.86 11.48
CA VAL A 472 -5.67 -1.41 12.35
C VAL A 472 -7.04 -0.88 11.91
N GLY A 473 -7.79 -1.73 11.21
CA GLY A 473 -9.16 -1.44 10.74
C GLY A 473 -9.28 -0.99 9.28
N PHE A 474 -8.18 -0.62 8.61
CA PHE A 474 -8.20 -0.42 7.15
C PHE A 474 -8.13 -1.77 6.44
N GLN A 475 -9.18 -2.10 5.70
CA GLN A 475 -9.29 -3.36 4.99
C GLN A 475 -9.60 -3.13 3.52
N VAL A 476 -8.80 -3.77 2.67
CA VAL A 476 -8.97 -3.79 1.21
C VAL A 476 -9.18 -5.23 0.76
N MET A 477 -9.76 -5.38 -0.43
CA MET A 477 -9.68 -6.58 -1.24
C MET A 477 -8.78 -6.27 -2.42
N ALA A 478 -8.13 -7.26 -3.01
CA ALA A 478 -7.33 -7.06 -4.22
C ALA A 478 -7.86 -7.92 -5.37
N VAL A 479 -7.68 -7.44 -6.59
CA VAL A 479 -7.59 -8.32 -7.76
C VAL A 479 -6.14 -8.40 -8.19
N SER A 480 -5.63 -9.60 -8.45
CA SER A 480 -4.25 -9.82 -8.91
C SER A 480 -4.20 -10.56 -10.24
N TYR A 481 -3.17 -10.27 -11.03
CA TYR A 481 -2.87 -10.98 -12.27
C TYR A 481 -1.34 -11.21 -12.40
N PRO A 482 -0.90 -12.46 -12.64
CA PRO A 482 0.53 -12.76 -12.80
C PRO A 482 1.06 -12.25 -14.14
N VAL A 483 2.33 -11.85 -14.15
CA VAL A 483 3.06 -11.41 -15.34
C VAL A 483 4.10 -12.46 -15.69
N PHE A 484 3.94 -13.14 -16.83
CA PHE A 484 4.86 -14.18 -17.29
C PHE A 484 5.62 -13.77 -18.55
N ASP A 485 6.91 -14.10 -18.60
CA ASP A 485 7.69 -14.16 -19.84
C ASP A 485 8.08 -15.62 -20.11
N GLY A 486 7.35 -16.28 -21.02
CA GLY A 486 7.43 -17.73 -21.15
C GLY A 486 6.92 -18.45 -19.89
N ASP A 487 7.79 -19.21 -19.23
CA ASP A 487 7.49 -19.89 -17.96
C ASP A 487 7.98 -19.13 -16.73
N PHE A 488 8.69 -18.01 -16.94
CA PHE A 488 9.24 -17.19 -15.87
C PHE A 488 8.20 -16.19 -15.33
N LEU A 489 8.03 -16.15 -14.01
CA LEU A 489 7.22 -15.14 -13.34
C LEU A 489 8.03 -13.85 -13.20
N VAL A 490 7.69 -12.83 -13.99
CA VAL A 490 8.26 -11.48 -13.93
C VAL A 490 7.79 -10.74 -12.67
N GLY A 491 6.54 -10.97 -12.27
CA GLY A 491 5.93 -10.29 -11.14
C GLY A 491 4.41 -10.46 -11.12
N VAL A 492 3.75 -9.66 -10.29
CA VAL A 492 2.29 -9.67 -10.11
C VAL A 492 1.79 -8.23 -10.17
N ALA A 493 0.80 -7.99 -11.03
CA ALA A 493 0.02 -6.76 -11.05
C ALA A 493 -1.17 -6.92 -10.10
N ALA A 494 -1.51 -5.87 -9.36
CA ALA A 494 -2.67 -5.89 -8.46
C ALA A 494 -3.36 -4.53 -8.36
N ILE A 495 -4.65 -4.55 -8.05
CA ILE A 495 -5.46 -3.36 -7.77
C ILE A 495 -6.23 -3.60 -6.47
N ASP A 496 -6.03 -2.72 -5.50
CA ASP A 496 -6.77 -2.70 -4.25
C ASP A 496 -8.10 -1.97 -4.40
N VAL A 497 -9.15 -2.60 -3.87
CA VAL A 497 -10.52 -2.11 -3.81
C VAL A 497 -10.96 -2.03 -2.35
N LEU A 498 -11.61 -0.94 -1.96
CA LEU A 498 -12.13 -0.72 -0.62
C LEU A 498 -13.21 -1.76 -0.28
N ARG A 499 -13.21 -2.27 0.97
CA ARG A 499 -14.13 -3.36 1.39
C ARG A 499 -15.58 -2.91 1.64
N ASN A 500 -15.79 -1.74 2.22
CA ASN A 500 -17.11 -1.28 2.71
C ASN A 500 -17.98 -0.70 1.58
N LEU A 501 -18.30 -1.52 0.57
CA LEU A 501 -19.07 -1.08 -0.60
C LEU A 501 -20.59 -1.15 -0.40
N GLY A 502 -21.06 -1.96 0.57
CA GLY A 502 -22.48 -2.21 0.82
C GLY A 502 -23.18 -3.02 -0.28
N PRO A 503 -24.45 -3.42 -0.11
CA PRO A 503 -25.24 -4.00 -1.20
C PRO A 503 -25.40 -3.01 -2.36
N PRO A 504 -25.35 -3.45 -3.64
CA PRO A 504 -25.31 -4.84 -4.14
C PRO A 504 -23.90 -5.42 -4.35
N TRP A 505 -22.84 -4.68 -4.03
CA TRP A 505 -21.45 -5.01 -4.36
C TRP A 505 -20.94 -6.28 -3.69
N GLU A 506 -21.34 -6.52 -2.43
CA GLU A 506 -20.95 -7.73 -1.69
C GLU A 506 -21.45 -9.01 -2.36
N GLY A 507 -22.66 -8.99 -2.94
CA GLY A 507 -23.21 -10.13 -3.67
C GLY A 507 -22.39 -10.44 -4.93
N VAL A 508 -22.02 -9.40 -5.68
CA VAL A 508 -21.26 -9.54 -6.92
C VAL A 508 -19.84 -10.05 -6.66
N ILE A 509 -19.14 -9.51 -5.67
CA ILE A 509 -17.77 -9.95 -5.37
C ILE A 509 -17.73 -11.38 -4.83
N ASN A 510 -18.71 -11.78 -4.01
CA ASN A 510 -18.79 -13.15 -3.49
C ASN A 510 -18.98 -14.18 -4.61
N ALA A 511 -19.69 -13.82 -5.70
CA ALA A 511 -19.84 -14.67 -6.87
C ALA A 511 -18.56 -14.78 -7.73
N ARG A 512 -17.59 -13.88 -7.53
CA ARG A 512 -16.32 -13.82 -8.28
C ARG A 512 -15.12 -14.40 -7.52
N LYS A 513 -15.33 -14.94 -6.31
CA LYS A 513 -14.28 -15.56 -5.51
C LYS A 513 -13.86 -16.90 -6.12
N ASP A 514 -12.59 -17.01 -6.47
CA ASP A 514 -11.98 -18.29 -6.81
C ASP A 514 -11.73 -19.12 -5.54
N PRO A 515 -11.70 -20.46 -5.63
CA PRO A 515 -11.28 -21.29 -4.51
C PRO A 515 -9.86 -20.88 -4.08
N ASP A 516 -9.66 -20.67 -2.78
CA ASP A 516 -8.40 -20.19 -2.19
C ASP A 516 -7.21 -21.11 -2.55
N ILE A 517 -7.49 -22.39 -2.78
CA ILE A 517 -6.49 -23.43 -2.96
C ILE A 517 -6.93 -24.37 -4.07
N VAL A 518 -6.07 -24.53 -5.09
CA VAL A 518 -6.25 -25.58 -6.11
C VAL A 518 -5.26 -26.70 -5.88
N THR A 519 -5.66 -27.90 -6.27
CA THR A 519 -4.86 -29.12 -6.20
C THR A 519 -4.42 -29.54 -7.60
N ASP A 520 -3.13 -29.75 -7.79
CA ASP A 520 -2.53 -30.19 -9.05
C ASP A 520 -1.20 -30.93 -8.80
N LEU A 521 -0.92 -31.92 -9.64
CA LEU A 521 0.35 -32.65 -9.68
C LEU A 521 1.40 -31.93 -10.56
N GLY A 522 0.96 -30.97 -11.38
CA GLY A 522 1.80 -30.16 -12.27
C GLY A 522 2.32 -30.93 -13.49
N PRO A 523 2.70 -30.22 -14.57
CA PRO A 523 3.13 -30.86 -15.82
C PRO A 523 4.46 -31.64 -15.65
N SER A 524 4.70 -32.62 -16.53
CA SER A 524 6.04 -33.17 -16.77
C SER A 524 6.88 -32.14 -17.51
N LEU A 525 8.10 -31.89 -17.07
CA LEU A 525 8.99 -30.93 -17.71
C LEU A 525 10.08 -31.64 -18.51
N ASN A 526 10.45 -31.07 -19.64
CA ASN A 526 11.72 -31.38 -20.27
C ASN A 526 12.82 -30.70 -19.45
N CYS A 527 13.98 -31.33 -19.30
CA CYS A 527 15.11 -30.74 -18.58
C CYS A 527 15.38 -29.30 -19.01
N THR A 528 14.97 -28.32 -18.21
CA THR A 528 15.38 -26.93 -18.36
C THR A 528 16.27 -26.63 -17.18
N ALA A 529 17.58 -26.59 -17.42
CA ALA A 529 18.51 -25.99 -16.50
C ALA A 529 18.20 -24.50 -16.44
N SER A 530 17.74 -24.04 -15.29
CA SER A 530 17.24 -22.70 -15.01
C SER A 530 15.90 -22.33 -15.66
N LEU A 531 14.89 -22.07 -14.83
CA LEU A 531 13.75 -21.23 -15.21
C LEU A 531 14.05 -19.73 -15.03
N SER A 532 15.11 -19.42 -14.28
CA SER A 532 15.59 -18.05 -14.17
C SER A 532 16.21 -17.62 -15.51
N PRO A 533 15.89 -16.42 -16.04
CA PRO A 533 16.59 -15.85 -17.17
C PRO A 533 18.07 -15.90 -16.86
N ALA A 534 18.89 -16.30 -17.83
CA ALA A 534 20.34 -16.08 -17.71
C ALA A 534 20.55 -14.63 -17.29
N ASP A 535 21.31 -14.40 -16.22
CA ASP A 535 21.73 -13.07 -15.79
C ASP A 535 22.26 -12.37 -17.04
N VAL A 536 21.46 -11.51 -17.64
CA VAL A 536 21.97 -10.74 -18.76
C VAL A 536 22.99 -9.85 -18.11
N ALA A 537 24.25 -9.99 -18.55
CA ALA A 537 25.35 -9.15 -18.10
C ALA A 537 24.95 -7.69 -18.34
N VAL A 538 24.38 -7.08 -17.30
CA VAL A 538 24.10 -5.65 -17.28
C VAL A 538 25.47 -5.01 -17.09
N PRO A 539 25.94 -4.14 -18.00
CA PRO A 539 27.17 -3.42 -17.79
C PRO A 539 27.10 -2.77 -16.41
N GLY A 540 28.05 -3.12 -15.53
CA GLY A 540 28.07 -2.65 -14.16
C GLY A 540 27.98 -1.12 -14.15
N LEU A 541 27.21 -0.57 -13.21
CA LEU A 541 27.19 0.87 -13.03
C LEU A 541 28.61 1.35 -12.76
N GLY A 542 29.12 2.23 -13.61
CA GLY A 542 30.02 3.25 -13.11
C GLY A 542 29.26 4.00 -12.02
N ASN A 543 29.89 4.19 -10.85
CA ASN A 543 29.36 4.90 -9.67
C ASN A 543 28.80 6.32 -9.95
N SER A 544 28.83 6.81 -11.19
CA SER A 544 28.51 8.17 -11.60
C SER A 544 27.09 8.40 -12.13
N ASN A 545 26.30 7.35 -12.43
CA ASN A 545 25.13 7.54 -13.32
C ASN A 545 23.73 7.59 -12.67
N GLY A 546 23.61 7.68 -11.34
CA GLY A 546 22.41 8.23 -10.68
C GLY A 546 21.04 7.70 -11.14
N GLY A 547 20.93 6.44 -11.56
CA GLY A 547 19.72 5.86 -12.18
C GLY A 547 18.53 5.68 -11.23
N LEU A 548 18.71 6.06 -9.97
CA LEU A 548 17.68 6.08 -8.92
C LEU A 548 17.64 7.51 -8.38
N CYS A 549 16.44 8.01 -8.08
CA CYS A 549 16.26 9.33 -7.46
C CYS A 549 17.22 9.48 -6.28
N LEU A 550 18.34 10.18 -6.46
CA LEU A 550 19.07 10.78 -5.36
C LEU A 550 18.19 11.94 -4.89
N GLY A 551 17.16 11.63 -4.11
CA GLY A 551 16.25 12.65 -3.61
C GLY A 551 17.02 13.63 -2.76
N SER A 552 16.77 14.93 -2.99
CA SER A 552 17.13 15.94 -2.01
C SER A 552 16.39 15.63 -0.71
N THR A 553 17.12 15.57 0.41
CA THR A 553 16.55 15.35 1.74
C THR A 553 15.72 16.57 2.14
N LEU A 554 14.44 16.60 1.79
CA LEU A 554 13.51 17.58 2.34
C LEU A 554 12.99 17.09 3.70
N ALA A 555 12.83 18.02 4.63
CA ALA A 555 12.64 17.73 6.04
C ALA A 555 11.26 17.10 6.35
N ALA A 556 11.29 16.08 7.20
CA ALA A 556 10.20 15.16 7.57
C ALA A 556 9.04 15.75 8.40
N LYS A 557 8.56 16.97 8.15
CA LYS A 557 7.63 17.65 9.08
C LYS A 557 6.14 17.69 8.69
N ASP A 558 5.77 17.27 7.48
CA ASP A 558 4.42 17.57 6.94
C ASP A 558 3.53 16.37 6.60
N TYR A 559 3.93 15.15 7.00
CA TYR A 559 3.16 13.92 6.72
C TYR A 559 1.73 13.95 7.30
N GLU A 560 1.59 14.50 8.52
CA GLU A 560 0.31 14.60 9.23
C GLU A 560 -0.66 15.60 8.56
N LYS A 561 -0.16 16.57 7.80
CA LYS A 561 -0.99 17.62 7.17
C LYS A 561 -1.73 17.14 5.92
N ARG A 562 -1.42 15.95 5.41
CA ARG A 562 -2.00 15.39 4.18
C ARG A 562 -3.28 14.57 4.41
N THR A 563 -3.64 14.38 5.68
CA THR A 563 -4.86 13.69 6.11
C THR A 563 -5.91 14.72 6.52
N CYS A 564 -7.05 14.77 5.84
CA CYS A 564 -7.97 15.92 5.96
C CYS A 564 -9.18 15.68 6.88
N CYS A 565 -9.68 16.77 7.46
CA CYS A 565 -10.67 16.78 8.55
C CYS A 565 -12.13 16.81 8.08
N ASN A 566 -12.37 16.78 6.76
CA ASN A 566 -13.70 16.80 6.13
C ASN A 566 -13.60 16.14 4.73
N SER A 567 -14.69 16.09 3.98
CA SER A 567 -14.82 15.45 2.65
C SER A 567 -13.89 16.00 1.54
N GLN A 568 -12.99 16.94 1.85
CA GLN A 568 -12.07 17.60 0.93
C GLN A 568 -10.62 17.40 1.40
N CYS A 569 -9.75 17.03 0.46
CA CYS A 569 -8.31 16.97 0.69
C CYS A 569 -7.68 18.37 0.53
N ILE A 570 -6.64 18.67 1.30
CA ILE A 570 -5.89 19.92 1.30
C ILE A 570 -4.43 19.57 1.01
N ALA A 571 -3.87 20.04 -0.10
CA ALA A 571 -2.44 19.99 -0.36
C ALA A 571 -1.74 21.03 0.55
N SER A 572 -0.62 20.66 1.18
CA SER A 572 0.10 21.55 2.11
C SER A 572 0.72 22.70 1.32
N GLY A 573 0.03 23.85 1.22
CA GLY A 573 0.54 24.93 0.36
C GLY A 573 -0.33 26.17 0.17
N SER A 574 -0.89 26.77 1.21
CA SER A 574 -1.17 28.22 1.17
C SER A 574 -1.24 28.81 2.57
N LYS A 575 -0.09 29.32 3.07
CA LYS A 575 -0.20 30.49 3.94
C LYS A 575 -0.57 31.65 3.01
N PRO A 576 -1.71 32.33 3.19
CA PRO A 576 -2.02 33.48 2.36
C PRO A 576 -0.85 34.44 2.45
N SER A 577 -0.40 34.94 1.30
CA SER A 577 0.72 35.87 1.26
C SER A 577 0.41 37.06 2.17
N PRO A 578 1.41 37.73 2.77
CA PRO A 578 1.16 38.96 3.53
C PRO A 578 0.31 39.96 2.73
N GLY A 579 0.41 39.97 1.40
CA GLY A 579 -0.43 40.76 0.50
C GLY A 579 -1.91 40.37 0.47
N GLU A 580 -2.24 39.07 0.52
CA GLU A 580 -3.63 38.58 0.59
C GLU A 580 -4.26 38.86 1.96
N ILE A 581 -3.50 38.69 3.05
CA ILE A 581 -3.95 39.04 4.40
C ILE A 581 -4.21 40.54 4.49
N VAL A 582 -3.30 41.37 3.95
CA VAL A 582 -3.47 42.82 3.89
C VAL A 582 -4.68 43.18 3.01
N GLY A 583 -4.89 42.50 1.88
CA GLY A 583 -6.04 42.71 1.01
C GLY A 583 -7.38 42.41 1.69
N ILE A 584 -7.47 41.29 2.42
CA ILE A 584 -8.68 40.90 3.17
C ILE A 584 -8.95 41.88 4.32
N CYS A 585 -7.91 42.31 5.04
CA CYS A 585 -8.03 43.29 6.12
C CYS A 585 -8.47 44.66 5.60
N ILE A 586 -7.87 45.15 4.50
CA ILE A 586 -8.23 46.44 3.90
C ILE A 586 -9.65 46.39 3.33
N GLY A 587 -10.02 45.30 2.62
CA GLY A 587 -11.36 45.12 2.07
C GLY A 587 -12.44 45.09 3.16
N SER A 588 -12.16 44.42 4.27
CA SER A 588 -13.07 44.36 5.43
C SER A 588 -13.22 45.73 6.11
N LEU A 589 -12.13 46.49 6.24
CA LEU A 589 -12.18 47.84 6.80
C LEU A 589 -12.98 48.80 5.91
N PHE A 590 -12.81 48.70 4.58
CA PHE A 590 -13.51 49.55 3.62
C PHE A 590 -15.02 49.24 3.57
N GLY A 591 -15.37 47.95 3.64
CA GLY A 591 -16.77 47.52 3.75
C GLY A 591 -17.44 48.04 5.02
N LEU A 592 -16.74 47.99 6.15
CA LEU A 592 -17.25 48.48 7.43
C LEU A 592 -17.42 50.01 7.43
N LEU A 593 -16.50 50.75 6.83
CA LEU A 593 -16.62 52.20 6.64
C LEU A 593 -17.80 52.59 5.73
N LEU A 594 -18.04 51.83 4.65
CA LEU A 594 -19.19 52.03 3.76
C LEU A 594 -20.53 51.80 4.49
N VAL A 595 -20.61 50.77 5.33
CA VAL A 595 -21.80 50.49 6.15
C VAL A 595 -22.04 51.62 7.15
N VAL A 596 -21.00 52.09 7.84
CA VAL A 596 -21.11 53.23 8.78
C VAL A 596 -21.54 54.51 8.06
N PHE A 597 -21.00 54.78 6.86
CA PHE A 597 -21.39 55.93 6.05
C PHE A 597 -22.84 55.86 5.58
N LEU A 598 -23.31 54.67 5.15
CA LEU A 598 -24.70 54.45 4.77
C LEU A 598 -25.65 54.62 5.97
N ILE A 599 -25.27 54.13 7.16
CA ILE A 599 -26.02 54.34 8.39
C ILE A 599 -26.07 55.84 8.73
N ALA A 600 -24.96 56.57 8.63
CA ALA A 600 -24.92 58.02 8.85
C ALA A 600 -25.80 58.80 7.85
N LEU A 601 -25.85 58.37 6.58
CA LEU A 601 -26.76 58.94 5.58
C LEU A 601 -28.23 58.65 5.88
N LEU A 602 -28.55 57.45 6.39
CA LEU A 602 -29.91 57.09 6.79
C LEU A 602 -30.36 57.84 8.05
N VAL A 603 -29.46 58.02 9.02
CA VAL A 603 -29.71 58.80 10.24
C VAL A 603 -29.86 60.29 9.92
N SER A 604 -29.01 60.85 9.05
CA SER A 604 -29.13 62.26 8.63
C SER A 604 -30.38 62.53 7.79
N ARG A 605 -30.81 61.58 6.95
CA ARG A 605 -32.11 61.65 6.27
C ARG A 605 -33.27 61.61 7.26
N ARG A 606 -33.24 60.72 8.26
CA ARG A 606 -34.26 60.68 9.33
C ARG A 606 -34.30 61.97 10.14
N PHE A 607 -33.15 62.55 10.47
CA PHE A 607 -33.06 63.84 11.17
C PHE A 607 -33.67 65.00 10.35
N ARG A 608 -33.43 65.07 9.03
CA ARG A 608 -34.05 66.09 8.16
C ARG A 608 -35.58 65.95 8.07
N THR A 609 -36.11 64.73 8.06
CA THR A 609 -37.57 64.51 8.13
C THR A 609 -38.17 64.80 9.51
N ALA A 610 -37.42 64.56 10.59
CA ALA A 610 -37.87 64.85 11.95
C ALA A 610 -37.92 66.36 12.23
N THR A 611 -36.92 67.12 11.78
CA THR A 611 -36.92 68.59 11.89
C THR A 611 -38.00 69.23 11.03
N SER A 612 -38.27 68.70 9.84
CA SER A 612 -39.40 69.14 8.99
C SER A 612 -40.76 68.94 9.67
N LYS A 613 -41.01 67.78 10.28
CA LYS A 613 -42.26 67.50 11.01
C LYS A 613 -42.38 68.30 12.31
N PHE A 614 -41.27 68.51 13.03
CA PHE A 614 -41.24 69.35 14.23
C PHE A 614 -41.55 70.82 13.90
N PHE A 615 -41.00 71.36 12.81
CA PHE A 615 -41.30 72.73 12.36
C PHE A 615 -42.76 72.89 11.92
N GLN A 616 -43.34 71.85 11.29
CA GLN A 616 -44.75 71.84 10.87
C GLN A 616 -45.71 71.73 12.07
N TYR A 617 -45.34 70.95 13.09
CA TYR A 617 -46.07 70.86 14.36
C TYR A 617 -46.00 72.17 15.16
N TYR A 618 -44.81 72.79 15.24
CA TYR A 618 -44.59 74.08 15.92
C TYR A 618 -45.36 75.23 15.23
N LYS A 619 -45.42 75.24 13.90
CA LYS A 619 -46.20 76.21 13.12
C LYS A 619 -47.72 76.07 13.35
N ASN A 620 -48.22 74.84 13.49
CA ASN A 620 -49.63 74.57 13.83
C ASN A 620 -49.95 74.87 15.30
N TYR A 621 -48.99 74.72 16.21
CA TYR A 621 -49.13 75.07 17.63
C TYR A 621 -49.27 76.58 17.84
N ILE A 622 -48.43 77.39 17.18
CA ILE A 622 -48.50 78.86 17.23
C ILE A 622 -49.80 79.41 16.59
N GLN A 623 -50.33 78.74 15.56
CA GLN A 623 -51.62 79.13 14.97
C GLN A 623 -52.84 78.79 15.85
N ARG A 624 -52.72 77.82 16.77
CA ARG A 624 -53.80 77.45 17.71
C ARG A 624 -53.81 78.32 18.97
N THR A 625 -52.66 78.78 19.46
CA THR A 625 -52.58 79.66 20.63
C THR A 625 -53.03 81.10 20.35
N PHE A 626 -53.19 81.51 19.08
CA PHE A 626 -53.71 82.84 18.71
C PHE A 626 -55.23 82.92 18.49
N ARG A 627 -56.00 81.84 18.73
CA ARG A 627 -57.48 81.83 18.50
C ARG A 627 -58.36 81.53 19.70
N LEU A 628 -57.81 81.30 20.89
CA LEU A 628 -58.55 81.15 22.14
C LEU A 628 -57.63 81.64 23.28
N GLY A 629 -57.91 82.63 24.11
CA GLY A 629 -59.08 83.49 24.25
C GLY A 629 -58.80 84.49 25.39
N ASN A 630 -59.42 85.66 25.28
CA ASN A 630 -59.57 86.66 26.34
C ASN A 630 -60.13 86.05 27.63
N GLY A 631 -59.63 86.54 28.78
CA GLY A 631 -60.28 86.52 30.10
C GLY A 631 -60.33 85.15 30.78
N GLY A 632 -60.01 84.97 32.06
CA GLY A 632 -59.87 85.88 33.20
C GLY A 632 -60.23 85.08 34.46
N THR A 633 -59.54 85.41 35.56
CA THR A 633 -59.88 85.12 36.98
C THR A 633 -59.69 83.70 37.57
N GLN A 634 -58.55 83.58 38.28
CA GLN A 634 -58.24 83.01 39.61
C GLN A 634 -59.34 83.18 40.72
N PRO A 635 -59.17 82.72 42.00
CA PRO A 635 -58.02 82.06 42.67
C PRO A 635 -58.40 80.83 43.56
N GLU A 636 -57.45 80.00 44.00
CA GLU A 636 -56.94 79.77 45.38
C GLU A 636 -56.78 78.23 45.52
N THR A 637 -55.85 77.57 46.21
CA THR A 637 -54.77 77.91 47.15
C THR A 637 -53.85 76.68 47.28
N GLU A 638 -52.54 76.93 47.47
CA GLU A 638 -51.55 76.22 48.32
C GLU A 638 -51.35 74.68 48.23
N THR A 639 -50.18 74.06 48.41
CA THR A 639 -48.75 74.37 48.69
C THR A 639 -48.05 73.00 48.50
N THR A 640 -46.93 72.80 47.82
CA THR A 640 -45.56 72.96 48.35
C THR A 640 -44.55 72.53 47.26
N LYS A 641 -43.56 73.39 46.97
CA LYS A 641 -42.17 73.00 46.64
C LYS A 641 -41.46 72.81 47.99
N THR A 642 -40.36 72.09 48.20
CA THR A 642 -39.07 72.02 47.50
C THR A 642 -38.29 70.89 48.22
N GLU A 643 -37.64 69.97 47.50
CA GLU A 643 -36.16 69.86 47.39
C GLU A 643 -35.46 69.20 48.60
N ILE A 644 -34.67 68.14 48.36
CA ILE A 644 -33.22 68.05 48.61
C ILE A 644 -32.71 66.63 48.31
N ASP A 645 -31.53 66.64 47.73
CA ASP A 645 -30.69 65.64 47.07
C ASP A 645 -30.01 64.59 47.98
N TRP A 646 -29.12 63.81 47.36
CA TRP A 646 -28.04 62.91 47.88
C TRP A 646 -28.37 61.40 47.87
N VAL A 647 -27.52 60.46 47.42
CA VAL A 647 -26.31 60.45 46.58
C VAL A 647 -25.97 58.98 46.22
N LYS A 648 -25.27 58.78 45.10
CA LYS A 648 -24.40 57.66 44.65
C LYS A 648 -24.73 56.18 44.97
N ARG A 649 -24.55 55.34 43.94
CA ARG A 649 -23.73 54.12 44.09
C ARG A 649 -23.05 53.74 42.78
N ASP A 650 -21.72 53.79 42.80
CA ASP A 650 -20.80 53.25 41.80
C ASP A 650 -20.48 51.78 42.12
N ASP A 651 -20.20 51.06 41.03
CA ASP A 651 -19.12 50.09 40.81
C ASP A 651 -19.10 48.65 41.39
N GLN A 652 -18.91 47.76 40.41
CA GLN A 652 -18.02 46.59 40.27
C GLN A 652 -18.31 45.23 40.95
N ILE A 653 -18.36 44.20 40.06
CA ILE A 653 -17.68 42.86 39.99
C ILE A 653 -17.09 42.36 41.35
N PRO A 654 -17.15 41.05 41.77
CA PRO A 654 -16.80 39.91 40.90
C PRO A 654 -17.23 38.45 41.28
N VAL A 655 -16.74 37.49 40.49
CA VAL A 655 -16.34 36.09 40.78
C VAL A 655 -17.38 35.08 41.31
N ASN A 656 -17.74 34.10 40.48
CA ASN A 656 -17.26 32.70 40.57
C ASN A 656 -17.67 31.91 39.31
#